data_AF-A0AAU3JNB1-F1
#
_entry.id   AF-A0AAU3JNB1-F1
#
_cell.length_a   1.000
_cell.length_b   1.000
_cell.length_c   1.000
_cell.angle_alpha   90.00
_cell.angle_beta   90.00
_cell.angle_gamma   90.00
#
_symmetry.space_group_name_H-M   'P 1'
#
loop_
_entity.id
_entity.type
_entity.pdbx_description
1 polymer ?
#
loop_
_entity_poly.entity_id
_entity_poly.type
_entity_poly.pdbx_seq_one_letter_code
_entity_poly.pdbx_strand_id
1 'polypeptide(L)'
;MRGVRSLPLRLAPVPGEALDSWLEALAGRLRTPMGELLTEVGLIEEHRPPGHQLPIRAPWLVLLPPLAAGRLSVTTGLAPETLRAMTLENYDQRALVVDRDKQALHRTRNWRRSAGSGSRYCPDCLAESGGRWQLSWRFGWSYACLTHRRLLADACPQCAGPQRHRRHPDTEIPAPGLCDRPGPRPESGPRPRCRYPLHSTKTLLFEADHPALRAQQDLVDTVTTGVGSFGVYRHAPQPALDVLADVKGLGRRVLFVVSGDRLALLLPADLLPYASTAAGIDAVGRAVPGSAGATAATVTAAWSILGQADVERAAPPMRLLLDAAVERGNFISPTVSRVWARYASPWLQTVHVAAVGPTLRSVDQLRYRSAAARPGSPSASAETVARRAAKTPAVLWPRWEARLDPPAQVRKHLGTALSAALMLVDSRAELAPVISRQLGGLIDQPIATQALQALRAAPQWRDIQVALIRLAEYLDGHDVPIDYARRRRLDYTDLLSQDEWVRACERAVQSPGNGGRYPVAKCLLFERVSGLPGSRMPQLPPQTVSFRSARNRFPYLLTPELLAELDQTGRAFLARRGIDEEPLVWEPPAELLDGLDLPRADPERLDLADLHHRVRAGQAPQHIARHLGADPRTLRFVLTEHPAPGPRAPKPRSGRPKPRQPRKGTSSRRLPTALQIARKQLPRDVLEELYVNRHGTFLEIAEQRGLDRKQVARLVDEYGLPRHLNLPRQADGTRGPKELLDRAWLHGQYVEQNRSFKDIGKELGVTAATVSRWAKHHNIPRQNNRHLSRPDLDVETIPALLRPVLSNNYQLRRLHTFLQVAGYRSLSEACAARGLPTHSVTMHLLRLEEEIGGPLLVRPTKNRPMEPTDLGHKVLAAALPLARQLGLPAAMAQAARSPVRTNHRRRPRTTAAAAARLAGLPALLRPGAGTKGGQRRLRRFLEAVRYPTLTAFARDANLDPGSVTLQIRKLERDLDGQLLVRGGVKHAMQLTGLGKKVVAAAQPYADQLGDLHGPRHKPKTPSSPSPSSTGSSTPATRSS
;
A
#
# COMPACT_ATOMS: atom_id res chain seq x y z
N MET A 1 61.23 25.13 -32.07
CA MET A 1 59.83 24.75 -32.37
C MET A 1 59.60 25.04 -33.85
N ARG A 2 59.33 24.02 -34.69
CA ARG A 2 58.94 24.26 -36.09
C ARG A 2 57.67 25.12 -36.10
N GLY A 3 57.65 26.18 -36.90
CA GLY A 3 56.46 27.01 -37.08
C GLY A 3 55.33 26.16 -37.66
N VAL A 4 54.14 26.23 -37.05
CA VAL A 4 52.97 25.48 -37.49
C VAL A 4 52.52 26.01 -38.85
N ARG A 5 52.67 25.20 -39.91
CA ARG A 5 52.31 25.57 -41.29
C ARG A 5 50.92 25.03 -41.63
N SER A 6 50.16 25.75 -42.46
CA SER A 6 48.87 25.29 -42.95
C SER A 6 49.04 24.12 -43.93
N LEU A 7 48.15 23.12 -43.85
CA LEU A 7 48.15 22.00 -44.79
C LEU A 7 47.79 22.46 -46.21
N PRO A 8 48.43 21.88 -47.24
CA PRO A 8 48.23 22.29 -48.64
C PRO A 8 46.85 21.89 -49.19
N LEU A 9 46.22 20.85 -48.63
CA LEU A 9 44.85 20.46 -48.96
C LEU A 9 43.98 20.54 -47.70
N ARG A 10 42.87 21.25 -47.81
CA ARG A 10 41.85 21.35 -46.76
C ARG A 10 40.66 20.46 -47.11
N LEU A 11 40.10 19.82 -46.10
CA LEU A 11 38.91 18.97 -46.22
C LEU A 11 37.89 19.43 -45.18
N ALA A 12 36.68 19.77 -45.62
CA ALA A 12 35.61 20.13 -44.68
C ALA A 12 35.14 18.87 -43.90
N PRO A 13 34.85 19.00 -42.59
CA PRO A 13 34.17 17.95 -41.84
C PRO A 13 32.70 17.86 -42.27
N VAL A 14 32.12 16.66 -42.16
CA VAL A 14 30.65 16.50 -42.35
C VAL A 14 29.91 16.80 -41.03
N PRO A 15 28.61 17.16 -41.07
CA PRO A 15 27.84 17.40 -39.84
C PRO A 15 27.89 16.20 -38.90
N GLY A 16 28.20 16.45 -37.61
CA GLY A 16 28.25 15.44 -36.56
C GLY A 16 29.47 14.51 -36.57
N GLU A 17 30.44 14.74 -37.46
CA GLU A 17 31.58 13.86 -37.63
C GLU A 17 32.51 13.79 -36.41
N ALA A 18 33.06 12.60 -36.14
CA ALA A 18 34.11 12.41 -35.14
C ALA A 18 35.49 12.91 -35.64
N LEU A 19 36.28 13.47 -34.72
CA LEU A 19 37.60 14.04 -35.05
C LEU A 19 38.57 13.02 -35.69
N ASP A 20 38.63 11.77 -35.19
CA ASP A 20 39.46 10.73 -35.83
C ASP A 20 38.99 10.35 -37.23
N SER A 21 37.67 10.34 -37.48
CA SER A 21 37.15 10.08 -38.82
C SER A 21 37.58 11.14 -39.82
N TRP A 22 37.49 12.41 -39.43
CA TRP A 22 37.88 13.51 -40.30
C TRP A 22 39.39 13.50 -40.57
N LEU A 23 40.21 13.23 -39.55
CA LEU A 23 41.65 13.08 -39.70
C LEU A 23 42.03 11.89 -40.59
N GLU A 24 41.30 10.76 -40.51
CA GLU A 24 41.49 9.63 -41.41
C GLU A 24 41.15 9.97 -42.87
N ALA A 25 40.05 10.70 -43.09
CA ALA A 25 39.68 11.16 -44.42
C ALA A 25 40.69 12.15 -44.99
N LEU A 26 41.22 13.05 -44.14
CA LEU A 26 42.26 14.01 -44.51
C LEU A 26 43.57 13.30 -44.87
N ALA A 27 44.02 12.34 -44.05
CA ALA A 27 45.21 11.53 -44.32
C ALA A 27 45.07 10.70 -45.61
N GLY A 28 43.92 10.07 -45.83
CA GLY A 28 43.62 9.34 -47.06
C GLY A 28 43.63 10.24 -48.30
N ARG A 29 43.13 11.48 -48.18
CA ARG A 29 43.15 12.47 -49.26
C ARG A 29 44.55 12.98 -49.56
N LEU A 30 45.37 13.21 -48.53
CA LEU A 30 46.77 13.62 -48.64
C LEU A 30 47.70 12.46 -49.06
N ARG A 31 47.22 11.21 -49.00
CA ARG A 31 48.00 9.97 -49.18
C ARG A 31 49.20 9.90 -48.22
N THR A 32 48.99 10.34 -46.98
CA THR A 32 50.02 10.41 -45.95
C THR A 32 49.72 9.38 -44.84
N PRO A 33 50.74 8.70 -44.28
CA PRO A 33 50.57 7.86 -43.10
C PRO A 33 49.93 8.64 -41.94
N MET A 34 49.04 7.99 -41.19
CA MET A 34 48.30 8.65 -40.11
C MET A 34 49.23 9.29 -39.06
N GLY A 35 50.33 8.63 -38.71
CA GLY A 35 51.29 9.12 -37.72
C GLY A 35 51.97 10.42 -38.14
N GLU A 36 52.32 10.56 -39.41
CA GLU A 36 52.89 11.79 -39.96
C GLU A 36 51.88 12.93 -39.86
N LEU A 37 50.62 12.72 -40.30
CA LEU A 37 49.58 13.75 -40.18
C LEU A 37 49.36 14.16 -38.72
N LEU A 38 49.24 13.20 -37.78
CA LEU A 38 49.04 13.48 -36.37
C LEU A 38 50.21 14.28 -35.75
N THR A 39 51.43 14.07 -36.25
CA THR A 39 52.63 14.82 -35.82
C THR A 39 52.58 16.24 -36.33
N GLU A 40 52.27 16.42 -37.63
CA GLU A 40 52.16 17.73 -38.28
C GLU A 40 51.06 18.61 -37.66
N VAL A 41 49.90 18.03 -37.33
CA VAL A 41 48.81 18.77 -36.66
C VAL A 41 49.05 18.94 -35.15
N GLY A 42 50.17 18.43 -34.62
CA GLY A 42 50.60 18.63 -33.24
C GLY A 42 49.79 17.83 -32.20
N LEU A 43 49.17 16.71 -32.59
CA LEU A 43 48.46 15.78 -31.70
C LEU A 43 49.38 14.71 -31.10
N ILE A 44 50.53 14.43 -31.73
CA ILE A 44 51.60 13.59 -31.19
C ILE A 44 52.97 14.26 -31.35
N GLU A 45 53.94 13.88 -30.51
CA GLU A 45 55.29 14.46 -30.52
C GLU A 45 56.18 13.87 -31.63
N GLU A 46 57.00 14.74 -32.24
CA GLU A 46 57.87 14.48 -33.40
C GLU A 46 59.08 13.57 -33.06
N HIS A 47 59.64 13.70 -31.86
CA HIS A 47 60.80 12.92 -31.40
C HIS A 47 60.42 12.04 -30.22
N ARG A 48 60.07 10.78 -30.49
CA ARG A 48 59.76 9.82 -29.42
C ARG A 48 60.97 8.94 -29.08
N PRO A 49 61.32 8.75 -27.80
CA PRO A 49 62.32 7.77 -27.42
C PRO A 49 61.93 6.36 -27.87
N PRO A 50 62.88 5.54 -28.38
CA PRO A 50 62.62 4.15 -28.76
C PRO A 50 62.00 3.37 -27.58
N GLY A 51 60.92 2.63 -27.85
CA GLY A 51 60.25 1.77 -26.86
C GLY A 51 59.00 2.36 -26.18
N HIS A 52 58.72 3.66 -26.30
CA HIS A 52 57.44 4.21 -25.84
C HIS A 52 56.32 3.95 -26.88
N GLN A 53 55.50 2.92 -26.64
CA GLN A 53 54.28 2.70 -27.42
C GLN A 53 53.27 3.79 -27.09
N LEU A 54 52.66 4.38 -28.11
CA LEU A 54 51.55 5.31 -27.89
C LEU A 54 50.41 4.60 -27.16
N PRO A 55 49.65 5.34 -26.33
CA PRO A 55 48.45 4.78 -25.76
C PRO A 55 47.55 4.30 -26.89
N ILE A 56 47.05 3.06 -26.73
CA ILE A 56 46.11 2.39 -27.66
C ILE A 56 44.88 3.27 -27.95
N ARG A 57 44.58 4.22 -27.04
CA ARG A 57 43.52 5.21 -27.15
C ARG A 57 44.10 6.62 -27.21
N ALA A 58 43.44 7.46 -27.98
CA ALA A 58 43.71 8.89 -28.07
C ALA A 58 42.86 9.67 -27.04
N PRO A 59 43.46 10.27 -25.98
CA PRO A 59 42.73 11.10 -25.00
C PRO A 59 42.04 12.31 -25.64
N TRP A 60 42.62 12.86 -26.70
CA TRP A 60 42.09 13.99 -27.47
C TRP A 60 40.76 13.70 -28.20
N LEU A 61 40.34 12.43 -28.29
CA LEU A 61 38.99 12.06 -28.73
C LEU A 61 37.92 12.29 -27.65
N VAL A 62 38.35 12.35 -26.39
CA VAL A 62 37.46 12.61 -25.26
C VAL A 62 37.39 14.10 -24.96
N LEU A 63 38.54 14.77 -24.91
CA LEU A 63 38.68 16.18 -24.57
C LEU A 63 39.87 16.74 -25.35
N LEU A 64 39.65 17.77 -26.18
CA LEU A 64 40.72 18.38 -26.95
C LEU A 64 41.39 19.51 -26.15
N PRO A 65 42.66 19.38 -25.74
CA PRO A 65 43.32 20.42 -24.95
C PRO A 65 43.41 21.74 -25.73
N PRO A 66 43.31 22.92 -25.09
CA PRO A 66 43.33 24.22 -25.77
C PRO A 66 44.53 24.42 -26.70
N LEU A 67 45.72 23.98 -26.28
CA LEU A 67 46.94 24.07 -27.09
C LEU A 67 46.85 23.21 -28.36
N ALA A 68 46.32 22.00 -28.25
CA ALA A 68 46.14 21.11 -29.40
C ALA A 68 45.06 21.63 -30.35
N ALA A 69 43.95 22.18 -29.81
CA ALA A 69 42.90 22.81 -30.60
C ALA A 69 43.43 24.02 -31.40
N GLY A 70 44.27 24.86 -30.77
CA GLY A 70 44.91 25.99 -31.45
C GLY A 70 45.83 25.56 -32.60
N ARG A 71 46.65 24.51 -32.38
CA ARG A 71 47.51 23.97 -33.45
C ARG A 71 46.73 23.36 -34.60
N LEU A 72 45.69 22.56 -34.30
CA LEU A 72 44.78 22.03 -35.30
C LEU A 72 44.08 23.15 -36.07
N SER A 73 43.67 24.21 -35.39
CA SER A 73 43.03 25.35 -36.02
C SER A 73 43.95 26.04 -37.03
N VAL A 74 45.20 26.32 -36.64
CA VAL A 74 46.21 26.94 -37.53
C VAL A 74 46.55 26.03 -38.72
N THR A 75 46.76 24.73 -38.48
CA THR A 75 47.14 23.77 -39.54
C THR A 75 46.02 23.52 -40.54
N THR A 76 44.77 23.44 -40.08
CA THR A 76 43.64 22.96 -40.90
C THR A 76 42.68 24.06 -41.33
N GLY A 77 42.74 25.24 -40.69
CA GLY A 77 41.86 26.37 -40.95
C GLY A 77 40.45 26.22 -40.35
N LEU A 78 40.21 25.22 -39.49
CA LEU A 78 38.95 25.06 -38.77
C LEU A 78 38.95 25.86 -37.45
N ALA A 79 37.79 26.37 -37.05
CA ALA A 79 37.63 27.02 -35.76
C ALA A 79 37.88 26.01 -34.61
N PRO A 80 38.53 26.40 -33.49
CA PRO A 80 38.71 25.55 -32.32
C PRO A 80 37.39 24.97 -31.80
N GLU A 81 36.29 25.71 -31.89
CA GLU A 81 34.95 25.30 -31.46
C GLU A 81 34.41 24.14 -32.30
N THR A 82 34.61 24.18 -33.63
CA THR A 82 34.25 23.08 -34.53
C THR A 82 35.04 21.83 -34.20
N LEU A 83 36.35 21.97 -33.96
CA LEU A 83 37.22 20.84 -33.60
C LEU A 83 36.82 20.20 -32.26
N ARG A 84 36.44 21.02 -31.26
CA ARG A 84 35.92 20.54 -29.98
C ARG A 84 34.56 19.85 -30.11
N ALA A 85 33.67 20.37 -30.96
CA ALA A 85 32.37 19.76 -31.25
C ALA A 85 32.48 18.35 -31.88
N MET A 86 33.62 18.04 -32.50
CA MET A 86 33.96 16.74 -33.08
C MET A 86 34.57 15.75 -32.06
N THR A 87 34.67 16.12 -30.78
CA THR A 87 35.11 15.24 -29.68
C THR A 87 33.98 14.95 -28.70
N LEU A 88 34.15 13.93 -27.84
CA LEU A 88 33.12 13.57 -26.85
C LEU A 88 32.83 14.68 -25.83
N GLU A 89 33.70 15.69 -25.70
CA GLU A 89 33.47 16.86 -24.84
C GLU A 89 32.20 17.62 -25.23
N ASN A 90 31.79 17.54 -26.51
CA ASN A 90 30.54 18.10 -26.98
C ASN A 90 29.35 17.58 -26.16
N TYR A 91 29.38 16.32 -25.73
CA TYR A 91 28.29 15.69 -24.96
C TYR A 91 28.48 15.73 -23.44
N ASP A 92 29.46 16.49 -22.94
CA ASP A 92 29.67 16.66 -21.50
C ASP A 92 28.43 17.26 -20.83
N GLN A 93 28.09 16.72 -19.67
CA GLN A 93 26.86 16.99 -18.90
C GLN A 93 25.52 16.67 -19.60
N ARG A 94 25.52 16.21 -20.85
CA ARG A 94 24.29 15.88 -21.61
C ARG A 94 24.10 14.38 -21.84
N ALA A 95 25.13 13.67 -22.30
CA ALA A 95 25.08 12.20 -22.46
C ALA A 95 26.09 11.46 -21.58
N LEU A 96 27.12 12.18 -21.16
CA LEU A 96 28.29 11.68 -20.45
C LEU A 96 28.88 12.78 -19.57
N VAL A 97 29.77 12.39 -18.67
CA VAL A 97 30.55 13.28 -17.83
C VAL A 97 32.03 13.09 -18.16
N VAL A 98 32.74 14.19 -18.45
CA VAL A 98 34.18 14.21 -18.66
C VAL A 98 34.89 14.55 -17.34
N ASP A 99 35.92 13.79 -17.00
CA ASP A 99 36.91 14.09 -15.96
C ASP A 99 38.04 14.86 -16.65
N ARG A 100 38.03 16.19 -16.49
CA ARG A 100 38.94 17.10 -17.18
C ARG A 100 40.39 16.93 -16.72
N ASP A 101 40.60 16.62 -15.44
CA ASP A 101 41.94 16.38 -14.86
C ASP A 101 42.58 15.12 -15.47
N LYS A 102 41.78 14.06 -15.65
CA LYS A 102 42.26 12.81 -16.25
C LYS A 102 42.12 12.76 -17.77
N GLN A 103 41.59 13.82 -18.39
CA GLN A 103 41.27 13.89 -19.83
C GLN A 103 40.55 12.63 -20.33
N ALA A 104 39.61 12.14 -19.52
CA ALA A 104 38.95 10.88 -19.73
C ALA A 104 37.48 11.00 -19.35
N LEU A 105 36.67 10.06 -19.80
CA LEU A 105 35.32 9.94 -19.29
C LEU A 105 35.37 9.73 -17.75
N HIS A 106 34.32 10.12 -17.02
CA HIS A 106 34.20 9.87 -15.58
C HIS A 106 33.86 8.40 -15.29
N ARG A 107 34.59 7.75 -14.38
CA ARG A 107 34.59 6.26 -14.24
C ARG A 107 33.24 5.67 -13.85
N THR A 108 32.45 6.38 -13.04
CA THR A 108 31.23 5.83 -12.42
C THR A 108 29.93 6.48 -12.87
N ARG A 109 30.00 7.60 -13.62
CA ARG A 109 28.81 8.35 -14.06
C ARG A 109 28.34 7.98 -15.46
N ASN A 110 29.21 7.41 -16.29
CA ASN A 110 28.89 7.12 -17.69
C ASN A 110 28.42 5.69 -17.86
N TRP A 111 27.43 5.48 -18.74
CA TRP A 111 27.13 4.16 -19.28
C TRP A 111 28.20 3.83 -20.31
N ARG A 112 29.27 3.20 -19.83
CA ARG A 112 30.48 3.03 -20.62
C ARG A 112 30.34 1.80 -21.48
N ARG A 113 30.62 1.92 -22.77
CA ARG A 113 31.18 0.80 -23.48
C ARG A 113 32.42 0.34 -22.70
N SER A 114 32.47 -0.94 -22.30
CA SER A 114 33.62 -1.53 -21.63
C SER A 114 34.88 -1.01 -22.29
N ALA A 115 35.92 -0.73 -21.50
CA ALA A 115 37.18 -0.22 -22.02
C ALA A 115 37.67 -1.12 -23.16
N GLY A 116 37.29 -0.79 -24.41
CA GLY A 116 37.57 -1.60 -25.58
C GLY A 116 36.41 -1.98 -26.53
N SER A 117 35.21 -1.40 -26.45
CA SER A 117 34.09 -1.81 -27.34
C SER A 117 33.98 -1.10 -28.70
N GLY A 118 34.89 -0.18 -29.03
CA GLY A 118 34.89 0.48 -30.35
C GLY A 118 33.70 1.42 -30.60
N SER A 119 33.50 1.80 -31.86
CA SER A 119 32.37 2.60 -32.36
C SER A 119 31.37 1.71 -33.08
N ARG A 120 30.08 2.02 -32.93
CA ARG A 120 29.04 1.51 -33.83
C ARG A 120 29.07 2.26 -35.18
N TYR A 121 28.40 1.73 -36.18
CA TYR A 121 28.21 2.42 -37.46
C TYR A 121 26.91 2.03 -38.18
N CYS A 122 26.41 2.95 -39.00
CA CYS A 122 25.39 2.65 -39.99
C CYS A 122 26.08 2.35 -41.33
N PRO A 123 25.84 1.17 -41.94
CA PRO A 123 26.43 0.81 -43.24
C PRO A 123 26.07 1.82 -44.35
N ASP A 124 24.82 2.28 -44.39
CA ASP A 124 24.33 3.18 -45.44
C ASP A 124 24.87 4.60 -45.27
N CYS A 125 24.90 5.16 -44.05
CA CYS A 125 25.57 6.44 -43.80
C CYS A 125 27.06 6.40 -44.18
N LEU A 126 27.74 5.27 -43.98
CA LEU A 126 29.14 5.13 -44.41
C LEU A 126 29.25 5.11 -45.94
N ALA A 127 28.30 4.50 -46.65
CA ALA A 127 28.27 4.55 -48.11
C ALA A 127 28.08 5.99 -48.62
N GLU A 128 27.07 6.68 -48.11
CA GLU A 128 26.67 8.03 -48.54
C GLU A 128 27.75 9.09 -48.24
N SER A 129 28.43 8.96 -47.11
CA SER A 129 29.44 9.94 -46.69
C SER A 129 30.85 9.66 -47.22
N GLY A 130 31.08 8.53 -47.88
CA GLY A 130 32.43 8.11 -48.28
C GLY A 130 33.29 7.64 -47.09
N GLY A 131 32.67 6.93 -46.14
CA GLY A 131 33.36 6.31 -45.02
C GLY A 131 33.52 7.17 -43.76
N ARG A 132 32.72 8.24 -43.61
CA ARG A 132 32.82 9.22 -42.51
C ARG A 132 31.95 8.79 -41.33
N TRP A 133 32.54 8.80 -40.14
CA TRP A 133 31.90 8.30 -38.92
C TRP A 133 31.33 9.41 -38.07
N GLN A 134 30.13 9.17 -37.58
CA GLN A 134 29.44 10.08 -36.67
C GLN A 134 29.99 9.95 -35.25
N LEU A 135 30.17 11.09 -34.59
CA LEU A 135 30.59 11.16 -33.18
C LEU A 135 29.55 10.51 -32.26
N SER A 136 28.26 10.63 -32.58
CA SER A 136 27.17 10.07 -31.78
C SER A 136 27.24 8.54 -31.65
N TRP A 137 27.88 7.85 -32.60
CA TRP A 137 28.04 6.39 -32.55
C TRP A 137 29.07 5.91 -31.52
N ARG A 138 29.86 6.83 -30.94
CA ARG A 138 30.91 6.54 -29.96
C ARG A 138 30.40 6.31 -28.55
N PHE A 139 29.28 6.91 -28.18
CA PHE A 139 28.69 6.70 -26.85
C PHE A 139 27.66 5.56 -26.85
N GLY A 140 27.34 5.06 -25.65
CA GLY A 140 26.58 3.81 -25.47
C GLY A 140 25.12 3.87 -25.93
N TRP A 141 24.54 5.06 -25.98
CA TRP A 141 23.11 5.31 -26.20
C TRP A 141 22.65 5.23 -27.65
N SER A 142 23.58 5.30 -28.62
CA SER A 142 23.25 5.18 -30.04
C SER A 142 23.28 3.71 -30.46
N TYR A 143 22.12 3.11 -30.74
CA TYR A 143 21.98 1.72 -31.19
C TYR A 143 21.25 1.60 -32.53
N ALA A 144 20.47 2.60 -32.95
CA ALA A 144 19.79 2.61 -34.24
C ALA A 144 20.12 3.89 -35.03
N CYS A 145 20.16 3.77 -36.36
CA CYS A 145 20.16 4.89 -37.28
C CYS A 145 18.71 5.31 -37.52
N LEU A 146 18.40 6.58 -37.26
CA LEU A 146 17.06 7.14 -37.46
C LEU A 146 16.78 7.43 -38.95
N THR A 147 17.81 7.80 -39.71
CA THR A 147 17.72 8.05 -41.17
C THR A 147 17.42 6.78 -41.94
N HIS A 148 18.23 5.73 -41.74
CA HIS A 148 18.10 4.45 -42.45
C HIS A 148 17.27 3.42 -41.70
N ARG A 149 16.66 3.82 -40.57
CA ARG A 149 15.74 3.00 -39.74
C ARG A 149 16.28 1.61 -39.44
N ARG A 150 17.56 1.51 -39.07
CA ARG A 150 18.23 0.22 -38.89
C ARG A 150 19.11 0.17 -37.66
N LEU A 151 19.32 -1.03 -37.15
CA LEU A 151 20.26 -1.28 -36.09
C LEU A 151 21.68 -0.94 -36.56
N LEU A 152 22.46 -0.25 -35.72
CA LEU A 152 23.86 0.02 -36.01
C LEU A 152 24.69 -1.28 -35.86
N ALA A 153 25.70 -1.45 -36.70
CA ALA A 153 26.63 -2.56 -36.61
C ALA A 153 27.68 -2.31 -35.51
N ASP A 154 28.01 -3.34 -34.73
CA ASP A 154 29.04 -3.27 -33.68
C ASP A 154 30.42 -3.79 -34.14
N ALA A 155 30.44 -4.66 -35.14
CA ALA A 155 31.62 -5.36 -35.59
C ALA A 155 31.63 -5.54 -37.11
N CYS A 156 32.80 -5.87 -37.66
CA CYS A 156 32.91 -6.30 -39.05
C CYS A 156 32.40 -7.75 -39.18
N PRO A 157 31.54 -8.08 -40.16
CA PRO A 157 31.04 -9.44 -40.33
C PRO A 157 32.13 -10.43 -40.76
N GLN A 158 33.21 -9.97 -41.41
CA GLN A 158 34.31 -10.83 -41.87
C GLN A 158 35.28 -11.20 -40.74
N CYS A 159 35.70 -10.22 -39.93
CA CYS A 159 36.72 -10.47 -38.89
C CYS A 159 36.16 -10.50 -37.45
N ALA A 160 34.86 -10.33 -37.28
CA ALA A 160 34.14 -10.21 -36.00
C ALA A 160 34.69 -9.13 -35.03
N GLY A 161 35.61 -8.28 -35.49
CA GLY A 161 36.30 -7.31 -34.66
C GLY A 161 35.51 -6.01 -34.51
N PRO A 162 35.41 -5.44 -33.28
CA PRO A 162 34.80 -4.12 -33.11
C PRO A 162 35.65 -3.04 -33.77
N GLN A 163 34.99 -2.14 -34.46
CA GLN A 163 35.64 -1.08 -35.24
C GLN A 163 36.09 0.06 -34.33
N ARG A 164 37.23 0.68 -34.65
CA ARG A 164 37.75 1.86 -33.91
C ARG A 164 37.89 1.63 -32.40
N HIS A 165 38.18 0.38 -32.03
CA HIS A 165 38.57 -0.03 -30.68
C HIS A 165 39.92 0.59 -30.28
N ARG A 166 40.79 0.76 -31.27
CA ARG A 166 42.12 1.34 -31.18
C ARG A 166 42.19 2.50 -32.17
N ARG A 167 43.14 3.39 -31.97
CA ARG A 167 43.59 4.34 -33.00
C ARG A 167 43.94 3.61 -34.29
N HIS A 168 43.80 4.30 -35.43
CA HIS A 168 44.34 3.84 -36.69
C HIS A 168 45.87 3.63 -36.59
N PRO A 169 46.45 2.62 -37.24
CA PRO A 169 47.90 2.43 -37.28
C PRO A 169 48.64 3.65 -37.84
N ASP A 170 49.78 3.99 -37.23
CA ASP A 170 50.53 5.23 -37.52
C ASP A 170 51.25 5.18 -38.86
N THR A 171 51.71 3.99 -39.26
CA THR A 171 52.50 3.77 -40.48
C THR A 171 51.63 3.52 -41.72
N GLU A 172 50.31 3.49 -41.58
CA GLU A 172 49.40 3.19 -42.67
C GLU A 172 48.62 4.42 -43.12
N ILE A 173 48.39 4.50 -44.43
CA ILE A 173 47.45 5.46 -45.02
C ILE A 173 46.03 4.94 -44.75
N PRO A 174 45.17 5.72 -44.10
CA PRO A 174 43.78 5.33 -43.86
C PRO A 174 43.01 5.14 -45.17
N ALA A 175 42.14 4.13 -45.19
CA ALA A 175 41.17 3.91 -46.27
C ALA A 175 39.76 4.00 -45.67
N PRO A 176 39.15 5.20 -45.61
CA PRO A 176 37.83 5.40 -45.04
C PRO A 176 36.79 4.42 -45.60
N GLY A 177 35.93 3.89 -44.73
CA GLY A 177 34.89 2.92 -45.11
C GLY A 177 35.34 1.45 -45.17
N LEU A 178 36.64 1.16 -45.08
CA LEU A 178 37.16 -0.21 -45.01
C LEU A 178 37.55 -0.62 -43.58
N CYS A 179 37.43 -1.91 -43.28
CA CYS A 179 37.84 -2.48 -41.99
C CYS A 179 39.37 -2.42 -41.80
N ASP A 180 39.83 -1.82 -40.71
CA ASP A 180 41.24 -1.63 -40.36
C ASP A 180 41.79 -2.69 -39.39
N ARG A 181 40.97 -3.66 -39.00
CA ARG A 181 41.38 -4.75 -38.09
C ARG A 181 42.42 -5.65 -38.75
N PRO A 182 43.42 -6.15 -37.99
CA PRO A 182 44.23 -7.27 -38.44
C PRO A 182 43.32 -8.46 -38.79
N GLY A 183 43.52 -9.06 -39.96
CA GLY A 183 42.89 -10.29 -40.37
C GLY A 183 43.42 -11.51 -39.59
N PRO A 184 42.98 -12.72 -39.95
CA PRO A 184 43.52 -13.97 -39.41
C PRO A 184 45.05 -13.99 -39.52
N ARG A 185 45.73 -14.57 -38.52
CA ARG A 185 47.19 -14.70 -38.55
C ARG A 185 47.57 -15.71 -39.64
N PRO A 186 48.37 -15.34 -40.66
CA PRO A 186 48.89 -16.31 -41.61
C PRO A 186 50.02 -17.15 -40.95
N GLU A 187 50.31 -18.32 -41.53
CA GLU A 187 51.36 -19.24 -41.05
C GLU A 187 52.77 -18.65 -41.20
N SER A 188 52.99 -17.79 -42.21
CA SER A 188 54.21 -16.99 -42.38
C SER A 188 53.87 -15.60 -42.95
N GLY A 189 54.68 -14.60 -42.62
CA GLY A 189 54.51 -13.21 -43.10
C GLY A 189 53.72 -12.27 -42.19
N PRO A 190 53.67 -10.96 -42.53
CA PRO A 190 52.94 -9.95 -41.76
C PRO A 190 51.43 -10.17 -41.83
N ARG A 191 50.70 -9.91 -40.74
CA ARG A 191 49.24 -10.09 -40.70
C ARG A 191 48.55 -9.06 -41.62
N PRO A 192 47.86 -9.49 -42.70
CA PRO A 192 47.14 -8.56 -43.57
C PRO A 192 45.99 -7.90 -42.82
N ARG A 193 45.54 -6.73 -43.31
CA ARG A 193 44.35 -6.05 -42.79
C ARG A 193 43.08 -6.69 -43.39
N CYS A 194 41.99 -6.65 -42.65
CA CYS A 194 40.72 -7.23 -43.07
C CYS A 194 40.15 -6.56 -44.34
N ARG A 195 40.21 -5.22 -44.42
CA ARG A 195 39.77 -4.41 -45.57
C ARG A 195 38.33 -4.66 -46.07
N TYR A 196 37.50 -5.37 -45.32
CA TYR A 196 36.09 -5.56 -45.63
C TYR A 196 35.39 -4.20 -45.82
N PRO A 197 34.59 -4.01 -46.89
CA PRO A 197 33.79 -2.81 -47.09
C PRO A 197 32.68 -2.73 -46.04
N LEU A 198 32.81 -1.85 -45.05
CA LEU A 198 31.90 -1.78 -43.90
C LEU A 198 30.48 -1.36 -44.31
N HIS A 199 30.33 -0.66 -45.43
CA HIS A 199 29.01 -0.32 -45.98
C HIS A 199 28.23 -1.54 -46.47
N SER A 200 28.89 -2.68 -46.72
CA SER A 200 28.24 -3.94 -47.13
C SER A 200 27.69 -4.74 -45.96
N THR A 201 27.88 -4.28 -44.71
CA THR A 201 27.37 -4.96 -43.52
C THR A 201 25.84 -4.97 -43.50
N LYS A 202 25.23 -6.14 -43.28
CA LYS A 202 23.78 -6.28 -43.12
C LYS A 202 23.39 -6.23 -41.65
N THR A 203 22.45 -5.35 -41.31
CA THR A 203 21.83 -5.24 -39.98
C THR A 203 20.31 -5.19 -40.07
N LEU A 204 19.64 -5.48 -38.94
CA LEU A 204 18.18 -5.47 -38.81
C LEU A 204 17.60 -4.10 -39.21
N LEU A 205 16.61 -4.13 -40.12
CA LEU A 205 15.80 -2.98 -40.51
C LEU A 205 14.54 -2.93 -39.64
N PHE A 206 14.12 -1.72 -39.29
CA PHE A 206 12.92 -1.45 -38.50
C PHE A 206 11.86 -0.75 -39.35
N GLU A 207 10.60 -1.06 -39.06
CA GLU A 207 9.46 -0.30 -39.58
C GLU A 207 9.47 1.14 -39.05
N ALA A 208 8.85 2.08 -39.78
CA ALA A 208 8.90 3.51 -39.46
C ALA A 208 8.42 3.83 -38.03
N ASP A 209 7.38 3.15 -37.55
CA ASP A 209 6.79 3.35 -36.22
C ASP A 209 7.37 2.46 -35.12
N HIS A 210 8.48 1.78 -35.39
CA HIS A 210 9.03 0.80 -34.47
C HIS A 210 9.40 1.45 -33.11
N PRO A 211 9.01 0.86 -31.96
CA PRO A 211 9.29 1.43 -30.63
C PRO A 211 10.78 1.71 -30.37
N ALA A 212 11.67 0.91 -30.95
CA ALA A 212 13.11 1.12 -30.81
C ALA A 212 13.60 2.40 -31.50
N LEU A 213 12.97 2.81 -32.62
CA LEU A 213 13.28 4.07 -33.29
C LEU A 213 12.76 5.26 -32.50
N ARG A 214 11.52 5.18 -31.98
CA ARG A 214 10.94 6.22 -31.11
C ARG A 214 11.80 6.43 -29.87
N ALA A 215 12.21 5.35 -29.21
CA ALA A 215 13.10 5.41 -28.07
C ALA A 215 14.49 5.99 -28.43
N GLN A 216 15.02 5.68 -29.62
CA GLN A 216 16.29 6.25 -30.09
C GLN A 216 16.17 7.75 -30.37
N GLN A 217 15.05 8.20 -30.94
CA GLN A 217 14.74 9.61 -31.20
C GLN A 217 14.64 10.39 -29.89
N ASP A 218 13.83 9.93 -28.93
CA ASP A 218 13.68 10.56 -27.62
C ASP A 218 15.01 10.69 -26.87
N LEU A 219 15.89 9.68 -26.98
CA LEU A 219 17.24 9.75 -26.41
C LEU A 219 18.14 10.77 -27.12
N VAL A 220 18.08 10.84 -28.46
CA VAL A 220 18.84 11.84 -29.24
C VAL A 220 18.37 13.25 -28.89
N ASP A 221 17.07 13.47 -28.77
CA ASP A 221 16.49 14.77 -28.40
C ASP A 221 16.89 15.16 -26.97
N THR A 222 16.81 14.20 -26.03
CA THR A 222 17.25 14.38 -24.65
C THR A 222 18.73 14.78 -24.57
N VAL A 223 19.60 14.12 -25.33
CA VAL A 223 21.04 14.42 -25.36
C VAL A 223 21.32 15.75 -26.06
N THR A 224 20.59 16.07 -27.12
CA THR A 224 20.79 17.28 -27.90
C THR A 224 20.40 18.51 -27.09
N THR A 225 19.23 18.48 -26.45
CA THR A 225 18.71 19.59 -25.63
C THR A 225 19.30 19.64 -24.22
N GLY A 226 19.85 18.52 -23.73
CA GLY A 226 20.32 18.38 -22.35
C GLY A 226 19.19 18.11 -21.33
N VAL A 227 17.95 17.97 -21.79
CA VAL A 227 16.77 17.76 -20.93
C VAL A 227 15.84 16.73 -21.58
N GLY A 228 15.37 15.74 -20.82
CA GLY A 228 14.37 14.79 -21.30
C GLY A 228 12.95 15.30 -21.05
N SER A 229 12.17 15.41 -22.11
CA SER A 229 10.79 15.94 -22.10
C SER A 229 9.79 15.01 -22.82
N PHE A 230 10.04 13.71 -22.83
CA PHE A 230 9.18 12.69 -23.43
C PHE A 230 8.43 11.89 -22.37
N GLY A 231 7.35 11.20 -22.79
CA GLY A 231 6.57 10.30 -21.93
C GLY A 231 6.24 10.90 -20.57
N VAL A 232 6.60 10.21 -19.50
CA VAL A 232 6.33 10.62 -18.10
C VAL A 232 7.03 11.94 -17.71
N TYR A 233 8.03 12.37 -18.47
CA TYR A 233 8.79 13.61 -18.22
C TYR A 233 8.20 14.82 -18.96
N ARG A 234 7.19 14.65 -19.82
CA ARG A 234 6.64 15.71 -20.70
C ARG A 234 6.25 16.99 -19.95
N HIS A 235 5.58 16.87 -18.80
CA HIS A 235 5.06 18.01 -18.03
C HIS A 235 6.01 18.53 -16.95
N ALA A 236 7.17 17.89 -16.78
CA ALA A 236 8.21 18.33 -15.87
C ALA A 236 9.56 17.79 -16.37
N PRO A 237 10.14 18.45 -17.39
CA PRO A 237 11.37 17.99 -18.02
C PRO A 237 12.50 17.74 -16.99
N GLN A 238 13.28 16.68 -17.19
CA GLN A 238 14.33 16.27 -16.25
C GLN A 238 15.72 16.39 -16.89
N PRO A 239 16.78 16.65 -16.11
CA PRO A 239 18.15 16.68 -16.65
C PRO A 239 18.48 15.39 -17.41
N ALA A 240 19.13 15.51 -18.57
CA ALA A 240 19.39 14.36 -19.44
C ALA A 240 20.11 13.21 -18.71
N LEU A 241 21.11 13.51 -17.87
CA LEU A 241 21.84 12.48 -17.13
C LEU A 241 20.95 11.66 -16.17
N ASP A 242 19.89 12.26 -15.61
CA ASP A 242 18.96 11.57 -14.71
C ASP A 242 18.01 10.66 -15.51
N VAL A 243 17.49 11.15 -16.64
CA VAL A 243 16.67 10.36 -17.57
C VAL A 243 17.46 9.16 -18.11
N LEU A 244 18.71 9.39 -18.51
CA LEU A 244 19.62 8.32 -18.93
C LEU A 244 19.89 7.33 -17.79
N ALA A 245 20.07 7.79 -16.55
CA ALA A 245 20.23 6.90 -15.41
C ALA A 245 18.99 6.02 -15.18
N ASP A 246 17.79 6.58 -15.32
CA ASP A 246 16.52 5.87 -15.22
C ASP A 246 16.37 4.81 -16.31
N VAL A 247 16.56 5.18 -17.58
CA VAL A 247 16.47 4.27 -18.73
C VAL A 247 17.40 3.07 -18.55
N LYS A 248 18.66 3.31 -18.17
CA LYS A 248 19.64 2.23 -17.91
C LYS A 248 19.23 1.38 -16.72
N GLY A 249 18.86 1.99 -15.60
CA GLY A 249 18.51 1.27 -14.37
C GLY A 249 17.28 0.38 -14.57
N LEU A 250 16.24 0.95 -15.16
CA LEU A 250 14.96 0.29 -15.42
C LEU A 250 15.09 -0.80 -16.48
N GLY A 251 15.66 -0.49 -17.64
CA GLY A 251 15.80 -1.44 -18.75
C GLY A 251 16.57 -2.69 -18.34
N ARG A 252 17.68 -2.51 -17.61
CA ARG A 252 18.44 -3.64 -17.07
C ARG A 252 17.62 -4.48 -16.08
N ARG A 253 16.81 -3.82 -15.25
CA ARG A 253 15.96 -4.52 -14.29
C ARG A 253 14.88 -5.33 -15.00
N VAL A 254 14.24 -4.77 -16.03
CA VAL A 254 13.28 -5.49 -16.88
C VAL A 254 13.93 -6.72 -17.48
N LEU A 255 15.05 -6.58 -18.20
CA LEU A 255 15.70 -7.72 -18.86
C LEU A 255 16.28 -8.75 -17.88
N PHE A 256 16.68 -8.31 -16.68
CA PHE A 256 17.17 -9.23 -15.66
C PHE A 256 16.04 -10.03 -15.00
N VAL A 257 14.89 -9.41 -14.73
CA VAL A 257 13.81 -9.97 -13.88
C VAL A 257 12.66 -10.56 -14.70
N VAL A 258 12.30 -9.96 -15.82
CA VAL A 258 11.17 -10.35 -16.64
C VAL A 258 11.64 -11.35 -17.68
N SER A 259 10.85 -12.41 -17.91
CA SER A 259 11.18 -13.50 -18.84
C SER A 259 9.93 -14.07 -19.49
N GLY A 260 10.10 -14.74 -20.63
CA GLY A 260 9.02 -15.38 -21.37
C GLY A 260 7.96 -14.40 -21.86
N ASP A 261 6.70 -14.79 -21.82
CA ASP A 261 5.57 -14.05 -22.37
C ASP A 261 5.42 -12.64 -21.78
N ARG A 262 5.77 -12.44 -20.49
CA ARG A 262 5.74 -11.10 -19.88
C ARG A 262 6.74 -10.14 -20.50
N LEU A 263 7.88 -10.65 -20.97
CA LEU A 263 8.87 -9.82 -21.64
C LEU A 263 8.40 -9.42 -23.04
N ALA A 264 7.65 -10.29 -23.74
CA ALA A 264 7.04 -9.99 -25.03
C ALA A 264 5.97 -8.87 -24.96
N LEU A 265 5.39 -8.62 -23.78
CA LEU A 265 4.50 -7.47 -23.57
C LEU A 265 5.23 -6.13 -23.44
N LEU A 266 6.53 -6.16 -23.10
CA LEU A 266 7.35 -4.96 -22.87
C LEU A 266 8.34 -4.70 -24.00
N LEU A 267 8.57 -5.69 -24.87
CA LEU A 267 9.58 -5.65 -25.91
C LEU A 267 9.06 -6.27 -27.22
N PRO A 268 9.23 -5.60 -28.36
CA PRO A 268 8.90 -6.15 -29.68
C PRO A 268 9.61 -7.48 -29.98
N ALA A 269 8.97 -8.33 -30.79
CA ALA A 269 9.39 -9.71 -31.04
C ALA A 269 10.78 -9.82 -31.70
N ASP A 270 11.10 -8.90 -32.59
CA ASP A 270 12.40 -8.79 -33.28
C ASP A 270 13.55 -8.43 -32.32
N LEU A 271 13.26 -7.84 -31.16
CA LEU A 271 14.23 -7.50 -30.13
C LEU A 271 14.36 -8.56 -29.02
N LEU A 272 13.41 -9.48 -28.87
CA LEU A 272 13.47 -10.56 -27.88
C LEU A 272 14.75 -11.42 -27.95
N PRO A 273 15.29 -11.79 -29.14
CA PRO A 273 16.53 -12.56 -29.22
C PRO A 273 17.72 -11.88 -28.56
N TYR A 274 17.73 -10.55 -28.49
CA TYR A 274 18.81 -9.77 -27.91
C TYR A 274 18.68 -9.57 -26.40
N ALA A 275 17.52 -9.84 -25.80
CA ALA A 275 17.28 -9.62 -24.37
C ALA A 275 18.17 -10.47 -23.46
N SER A 276 18.38 -11.74 -23.82
CA SER A 276 19.23 -12.68 -23.06
C SER A 276 20.69 -12.22 -22.97
N THR A 277 21.21 -11.63 -24.05
CA THR A 277 22.57 -11.11 -24.13
C THR A 277 22.79 -9.85 -23.27
N ALA A 278 21.72 -9.09 -23.02
CA ALA A 278 21.77 -7.90 -22.15
C ALA A 278 21.70 -8.25 -20.65
N ALA A 279 20.98 -9.33 -20.28
CA ALA A 279 20.77 -9.73 -18.89
C ALA A 279 22.05 -10.22 -18.16
N GLY A 280 23.07 -10.66 -18.90
CA GLY A 280 24.31 -11.24 -18.36
C GLY A 280 25.44 -10.27 -17.97
N ILE A 281 25.25 -8.95 -18.10
CA ILE A 281 26.35 -7.96 -18.06
C ILE A 281 26.40 -7.17 -16.75
N ASP A 282 27.49 -7.36 -16.00
CA ASP A 282 27.98 -6.59 -14.83
C ASP A 282 26.93 -6.29 -13.74
N ALA A 283 27.06 -6.87 -12.54
CA ALA A 283 26.14 -6.66 -11.42
C ALA A 283 25.95 -5.17 -11.03
N VAL A 284 26.88 -4.29 -11.39
CA VAL A 284 26.86 -2.85 -11.04
C VAL A 284 26.29 -1.98 -12.17
N GLY A 285 26.10 -2.54 -13.37
CA GLY A 285 25.51 -1.85 -14.51
C GLY A 285 26.27 -0.65 -15.05
N ARG A 286 27.61 -0.70 -14.97
CA ARG A 286 28.47 0.36 -15.50
C ARG A 286 28.72 0.20 -17.00
N ALA A 287 28.59 -1.04 -17.50
CA ALA A 287 28.85 -1.38 -18.89
C ALA A 287 27.60 -1.31 -19.78
N VAL A 288 27.76 -0.77 -20.99
CA VAL A 288 26.82 -0.87 -22.11
C VAL A 288 26.81 -2.31 -22.58
N PRO A 289 25.64 -2.86 -22.95
CA PRO A 289 25.56 -4.17 -23.57
C PRO A 289 26.48 -4.29 -24.79
N GLY A 290 27.04 -5.47 -25.00
CA GLY A 290 28.08 -5.70 -26.01
C GLY A 290 27.63 -5.46 -27.46
N SER A 291 26.32 -5.57 -27.74
CA SER A 291 25.74 -5.33 -29.06
C SER A 291 24.72 -4.19 -29.06
N ALA A 292 24.50 -3.62 -30.24
CA ALA A 292 23.47 -2.66 -30.56
C ALA A 292 22.09 -3.26 -30.28
N GLY A 293 21.85 -4.51 -30.67
CA GLY A 293 20.58 -5.18 -30.43
C GLY A 293 20.29 -5.33 -28.93
N ALA A 294 21.30 -5.67 -28.12
CA ALA A 294 21.15 -5.75 -26.67
C ALA A 294 20.91 -4.37 -26.02
N THR A 295 21.50 -3.32 -26.59
CA THR A 295 21.24 -1.93 -26.16
C THR A 295 19.84 -1.51 -26.56
N ALA A 296 19.41 -1.80 -27.78
CA ALA A 296 18.07 -1.55 -28.29
C ALA A 296 17.02 -2.25 -27.41
N ALA A 297 17.23 -3.52 -27.06
CA ALA A 297 16.37 -4.25 -26.15
C ALA A 297 16.30 -3.61 -24.76
N THR A 298 17.45 -3.18 -24.21
CA THR A 298 17.51 -2.54 -22.88
C THR A 298 16.76 -1.21 -22.87
N VAL A 299 17.02 -0.35 -23.86
CA VAL A 299 16.41 0.98 -23.95
C VAL A 299 14.92 0.85 -24.25
N THR A 300 14.53 0.03 -25.22
CA THR A 300 13.13 -0.16 -25.61
C THR A 300 12.29 -0.72 -24.46
N ALA A 301 12.83 -1.66 -23.68
CA ALA A 301 12.17 -2.20 -22.50
C ALA A 301 11.97 -1.15 -21.38
N ALA A 302 12.87 -0.17 -21.25
CA ALA A 302 12.67 0.94 -20.33
C ALA A 302 11.66 1.95 -20.90
N TRP A 303 11.75 2.22 -22.20
CA TRP A 303 10.88 3.16 -22.91
C TRP A 303 9.42 2.69 -22.94
N SER A 304 9.14 1.39 -22.97
CA SER A 304 7.76 0.89 -22.86
C SER A 304 7.08 1.25 -21.54
N ILE A 305 7.84 1.64 -20.51
CA ILE A 305 7.35 2.19 -19.24
C ILE A 305 7.46 3.72 -19.22
N LEU A 306 8.65 4.28 -19.45
CA LEU A 306 8.91 5.72 -19.29
C LEU A 306 8.38 6.57 -20.45
N GLY A 307 8.20 5.98 -21.62
CA GLY A 307 7.64 6.61 -22.83
C GLY A 307 6.11 6.75 -22.81
N GLN A 308 5.44 6.22 -21.78
CA GLN A 308 3.99 6.39 -21.61
C GLN A 308 3.63 7.86 -21.34
N ALA A 309 2.44 8.28 -21.79
CA ALA A 309 2.03 9.69 -21.76
C ALA A 309 2.02 10.31 -20.34
N ASP A 310 1.76 9.49 -19.32
CA ASP A 310 1.67 9.90 -17.93
C ASP A 310 2.00 8.75 -16.96
N VAL A 311 2.05 9.06 -15.67
CA VAL A 311 2.37 8.12 -14.58
C VAL A 311 1.32 7.02 -14.45
N GLU A 312 0.05 7.31 -14.72
CA GLU A 312 -1.04 6.35 -14.61
C GLU A 312 -0.93 5.27 -15.69
N ARG A 313 -0.59 5.66 -16.93
CA ARG A 313 -0.32 4.73 -18.03
C ARG A 313 1.03 4.01 -17.90
N ALA A 314 2.01 4.60 -17.20
CA ALA A 314 3.28 3.96 -16.90
C ALA A 314 3.18 2.89 -15.79
N ALA A 315 2.18 2.97 -14.91
CA ALA A 315 2.06 2.08 -13.76
C ALA A 315 1.77 0.60 -14.12
N PRO A 316 0.88 0.25 -15.08
CA PRO A 316 0.67 -1.14 -15.50
C PRO A 316 1.91 -1.86 -16.04
N PRO A 317 2.67 -1.34 -17.03
CA PRO A 317 3.87 -2.02 -17.51
C PRO A 317 4.98 -2.09 -16.43
N MET A 318 5.07 -1.08 -15.55
CA MET A 318 5.93 -1.14 -14.37
C MET A 318 5.52 -2.27 -13.41
N ARG A 319 4.22 -2.54 -13.24
CA ARG A 319 3.72 -3.62 -12.38
C ARG A 319 4.14 -5.00 -12.89
N LEU A 320 4.18 -5.23 -14.21
CA LEU A 320 4.70 -6.47 -14.78
C LEU A 320 6.13 -6.78 -14.32
N LEU A 321 6.99 -5.75 -14.27
CA LEU A 321 8.34 -5.86 -13.72
C LEU A 321 8.31 -6.19 -12.21
N LEU A 322 7.48 -5.51 -11.44
CA LEU A 322 7.41 -5.67 -9.99
C LEU A 322 6.90 -7.06 -9.60
N ASP A 323 5.88 -7.57 -10.28
CA ASP A 323 5.32 -8.89 -10.03
C ASP A 323 6.35 -9.99 -10.34
N ALA A 324 7.04 -9.88 -11.48
CA ALA A 324 8.16 -10.77 -11.82
C ALA A 324 9.30 -10.68 -10.79
N ALA A 325 9.54 -9.51 -10.21
CA ALA A 325 10.55 -9.35 -9.16
C ALA A 325 10.15 -10.08 -7.88
N VAL A 326 8.89 -9.98 -7.47
CA VAL A 326 8.33 -10.67 -6.29
C VAL A 326 8.39 -12.18 -6.48
N GLU A 327 8.04 -12.70 -7.65
CA GLU A 327 8.11 -14.13 -7.97
C GLU A 327 9.53 -14.69 -7.85
N ARG A 328 10.55 -13.89 -8.18
CA ARG A 328 11.96 -14.22 -7.98
C ARG A 328 12.47 -14.00 -6.55
N GLY A 329 11.56 -13.74 -5.60
CA GLY A 329 11.88 -13.54 -4.19
C GLY A 329 12.48 -12.18 -3.84
N ASN A 330 12.37 -11.18 -4.72
CA ASN A 330 12.75 -9.81 -4.38
C ASN A 330 11.67 -9.16 -3.51
N PHE A 331 12.10 -8.39 -2.51
CA PHE A 331 11.19 -7.56 -1.73
C PHE A 331 10.92 -6.25 -2.47
N ILE A 332 9.65 -5.90 -2.63
CA ILE A 332 9.22 -4.62 -3.20
C ILE A 332 8.76 -3.70 -2.09
N SER A 333 9.39 -2.53 -2.01
CA SER A 333 8.97 -1.41 -1.16
C SER A 333 8.76 -0.16 -2.02
N PRO A 334 8.03 0.85 -1.55
CA PRO A 334 7.90 2.14 -2.23
C PRO A 334 9.22 2.88 -2.51
N THR A 335 10.33 2.44 -1.88
CA THR A 335 11.64 3.08 -1.96
C THR A 335 12.68 2.26 -2.73
N VAL A 336 12.37 1.02 -3.12
CA VAL A 336 13.37 0.10 -3.71
C VAL A 336 13.92 0.60 -5.05
N SER A 337 13.14 1.37 -5.82
CA SER A 337 13.56 1.92 -7.10
C SER A 337 14.73 2.91 -6.99
N ARG A 338 14.90 3.56 -5.83
CA ARG A 338 16.05 4.46 -5.55
C ARG A 338 17.41 3.77 -5.66
N VAL A 339 17.42 2.44 -5.56
CA VAL A 339 18.65 1.64 -5.60
C VAL A 339 18.86 1.01 -6.98
N TRP A 340 17.92 1.19 -7.93
CA TRP A 340 18.04 0.63 -9.29
C TRP A 340 19.01 1.44 -10.16
N ALA A 341 19.17 2.74 -9.87
CA ALA A 341 20.22 3.57 -10.44
C ALA A 341 20.80 4.49 -9.36
N ARG A 342 22.14 4.68 -9.37
CA ARG A 342 22.86 5.56 -8.43
C ARG A 342 22.43 7.04 -8.52
N TYR A 343 21.69 7.40 -9.56
CA TYR A 343 21.19 8.74 -9.87
C TYR A 343 19.76 8.65 -10.45
N ALA A 344 18.92 7.77 -9.88
CA ALA A 344 17.53 7.66 -10.31
C ALA A 344 16.80 9.01 -10.10
N SER A 345 16.04 9.45 -11.10
CA SER A 345 15.27 10.68 -10.98
C SER A 345 14.14 10.50 -9.96
N PRO A 346 13.63 11.60 -9.38
CA PRO A 346 12.41 11.58 -8.58
C PRO A 346 11.21 11.02 -9.36
N TRP A 347 11.17 11.19 -10.69
CA TRP A 347 10.07 10.72 -11.53
C TRP A 347 10.01 9.20 -11.70
N LEU A 348 11.17 8.52 -11.77
CA LEU A 348 11.17 7.06 -11.72
C LEU A 348 10.59 6.56 -10.39
N GLN A 349 10.84 7.28 -9.29
CA GLN A 349 10.20 6.97 -8.02
C GLN A 349 8.69 7.20 -8.07
N THR A 350 8.21 8.28 -8.69
CA THR A 350 6.78 8.56 -8.87
C THR A 350 6.07 7.43 -9.62
N VAL A 351 6.62 6.97 -10.75
CA VAL A 351 6.09 5.81 -11.50
C VAL A 351 6.08 4.55 -10.66
N HIS A 352 7.16 4.30 -9.90
CA HIS A 352 7.24 3.14 -9.01
C HIS A 352 6.18 3.16 -7.90
N VAL A 353 5.98 4.31 -7.24
CA VAL A 353 4.99 4.46 -6.18
C VAL A 353 3.58 4.29 -6.74
N ALA A 354 3.28 4.84 -7.92
CA ALA A 354 2.00 4.62 -8.60
C ALA A 354 1.75 3.12 -8.89
N ALA A 355 2.78 2.41 -9.35
CA ALA A 355 2.70 0.97 -9.64
C ALA A 355 2.49 0.11 -8.39
N VAL A 356 3.18 0.41 -7.28
CA VAL A 356 3.06 -0.33 -6.00
C VAL A 356 1.82 0.09 -5.21
N GLY A 357 1.34 1.33 -5.39
CA GLY A 357 0.28 1.98 -4.61
C GLY A 357 -0.90 1.07 -4.24
N PRO A 358 -1.56 0.39 -5.20
CA PRO A 358 -2.69 -0.50 -4.92
C PRO A 358 -2.39 -1.67 -3.96
N THR A 359 -1.13 -2.11 -3.87
CA THR A 359 -0.71 -3.20 -2.97
C THR A 359 -0.38 -2.72 -1.55
N LEU A 360 -0.18 -1.41 -1.37
CA LEU A 360 0.14 -0.82 -0.07
C LEU A 360 -1.05 -0.87 0.91
N ARG A 361 -0.77 -0.72 2.21
CA ARG A 361 -1.80 -0.56 3.25
C ARG A 361 -2.36 0.86 3.20
N SER A 362 -3.58 1.08 3.72
CA SER A 362 -4.25 2.39 3.69
C SER A 362 -3.39 3.54 4.23
N VAL A 363 -2.68 3.30 5.34
CA VAL A 363 -1.73 4.26 5.93
C VAL A 363 -0.60 4.61 4.96
N ASP A 364 0.03 3.60 4.36
CA ASP A 364 1.15 3.82 3.43
C ASP A 364 0.67 4.48 2.13
N GLN A 365 -0.52 4.15 1.64
CA GLN A 365 -1.08 4.80 0.47
C GLN A 365 -1.27 6.32 0.66
N LEU A 366 -1.74 6.75 1.84
CA LEU A 366 -1.83 8.18 2.19
C LEU A 366 -0.44 8.81 2.34
N ARG A 367 0.47 8.12 3.05
CA ARG A 367 1.86 8.58 3.26
C ARG A 367 2.62 8.83 1.96
N TYR A 368 2.47 7.94 0.98
CA TYR A 368 3.13 8.05 -0.32
C TYR A 368 2.26 8.75 -1.37
N ARG A 369 1.08 9.27 -0.97
CA ARG A 369 0.12 9.93 -1.85
C ARG A 369 -0.18 9.13 -3.12
N SER A 370 -0.44 7.82 -2.98
CA SER A 370 -0.51 6.90 -4.12
C SER A 370 -1.60 7.20 -5.14
N ALA A 371 -2.61 7.99 -4.76
CA ALA A 371 -3.69 8.46 -5.64
C ALA A 371 -3.46 9.86 -6.22
N ALA A 372 -2.39 10.56 -5.81
CA ALA A 372 -2.05 11.86 -6.40
C ALA A 372 -1.61 11.72 -7.86
N ALA A 373 -1.66 12.80 -8.62
CA ALA A 373 -1.07 12.87 -9.95
C ALA A 373 0.47 12.66 -9.92
N ARG A 374 1.11 13.03 -8.80
CA ARG A 374 2.54 12.85 -8.56
C ARG A 374 2.79 12.15 -7.23
N PRO A 375 2.60 10.83 -7.14
CA PRO A 375 2.94 10.07 -5.95
C PRO A 375 4.44 10.16 -5.65
N GLY A 376 4.82 10.06 -4.38
CA GLY A 376 6.20 10.30 -3.99
C GLY A 376 6.53 9.86 -2.58
N SER A 377 7.80 9.95 -2.22
CA SER A 377 8.19 9.75 -0.82
C SER A 377 7.66 10.89 0.04
N PRO A 378 7.28 10.59 1.31
CA PRO A 378 6.84 11.62 2.23
C PRO A 378 7.92 12.69 2.41
N SER A 379 7.54 13.94 2.22
CA SER A 379 8.42 15.11 2.32
C SER A 379 8.09 16.02 3.50
N ALA A 380 6.87 15.99 4.02
CA ALA A 380 6.44 16.81 5.14
C ALA A 380 7.32 16.61 6.40
N SER A 381 7.79 17.72 6.96
CA SER A 381 8.52 17.76 8.23
C SER A 381 7.58 17.54 9.42
N ALA A 382 8.14 17.21 10.59
CA ALA A 382 7.36 17.11 11.82
C ALA A 382 6.64 18.43 12.17
N GLU A 383 7.26 19.57 11.86
CA GLU A 383 6.70 20.91 12.03
C GLU A 383 5.51 21.14 11.09
N THR A 384 5.62 20.74 9.82
CA THR A 384 4.51 20.83 8.86
C THR A 384 3.29 20.06 9.36
N VAL A 385 3.50 18.83 9.86
CA VAL A 385 2.43 18.02 10.45
C VAL A 385 1.84 18.68 11.70
N ALA A 386 2.67 19.27 12.56
CA ALA A 386 2.18 19.98 13.76
C ALA A 386 1.33 21.21 13.40
N ARG A 387 1.76 22.01 12.41
CA ARG A 387 0.98 23.13 11.88
C ARG A 387 -0.33 22.66 11.28
N ARG A 388 -0.32 21.61 10.46
CA ARG A 388 -1.54 21.00 9.91
C ARG A 388 -2.50 20.55 11.02
N ALA A 389 -1.98 19.94 12.09
CA ALA A 389 -2.78 19.54 13.24
C ALA A 389 -3.39 20.73 13.99
N ALA A 390 -2.70 21.87 14.08
CA ALA A 390 -3.25 23.11 14.65
C ALA A 390 -4.39 23.68 13.80
N LYS A 391 -4.30 23.54 12.48
CA LYS A 391 -5.32 23.96 11.50
C LYS A 391 -6.51 23.00 11.36
N THR A 392 -6.46 21.82 11.98
CA THR A 392 -7.46 20.75 11.81
C THR A 392 -8.25 20.51 13.10
N PRO A 393 -9.60 20.44 13.06
CA PRO A 393 -10.41 20.05 14.21
C PRO A 393 -10.21 18.58 14.58
N ALA A 394 -10.52 18.25 15.83
CA ALA A 394 -10.33 16.90 16.36
C ALA A 394 -11.35 15.90 15.78
N VAL A 395 -12.52 16.39 15.38
CA VAL A 395 -13.48 15.71 14.50
C VAL A 395 -13.52 16.52 13.20
N LEU A 396 -13.27 15.85 12.06
CA LEU A 396 -13.26 16.52 10.76
C LEU A 396 -14.54 17.34 10.51
N TRP A 397 -14.42 18.44 9.78
CA TRP A 397 -15.52 19.34 9.40
C TRP A 397 -16.75 18.56 8.92
N PRO A 398 -17.96 18.87 9.43
CA PRO A 398 -19.17 18.09 9.17
C PRO A 398 -19.50 17.91 7.69
N ARG A 399 -19.30 18.93 6.84
CA ARG A 399 -19.50 18.84 5.39
C ARG A 399 -18.59 17.79 4.77
N TRP A 400 -17.30 17.83 5.10
CA TRP A 400 -16.30 16.88 4.62
C TRP A 400 -16.55 15.47 5.16
N GLU A 401 -16.87 15.33 6.45
CA GLU A 401 -17.21 14.03 7.04
C GLU A 401 -18.43 13.42 6.36
N ALA A 402 -19.47 14.22 6.06
CA ALA A 402 -20.68 13.75 5.38
C ALA A 402 -20.37 13.22 3.98
N ARG A 403 -19.57 13.94 3.18
CA ARG A 403 -19.18 13.51 1.83
C ARG A 403 -18.35 12.23 1.81
N LEU A 404 -17.49 12.04 2.81
CA LEU A 404 -16.54 10.92 2.90
C LEU A 404 -17.09 9.69 3.65
N ASP A 405 -18.34 9.70 4.13
CA ASP A 405 -18.94 8.64 4.96
C ASP A 405 -19.34 7.38 4.15
N PRO A 406 -18.65 6.24 4.29
CA PRO A 406 -18.97 5.04 3.52
C PRO A 406 -20.29 4.38 3.98
N PRO A 407 -20.98 3.63 3.10
CA PRO A 407 -22.30 3.07 3.38
C PRO A 407 -22.42 2.15 4.61
N ALA A 408 -21.38 1.38 4.96
CA ALA A 408 -21.45 0.35 5.99
C ALA A 408 -20.23 0.30 6.93
N GLN A 409 -20.53 0.16 8.24
CA GLN A 409 -19.70 -0.37 9.34
C GLN A 409 -18.79 0.53 10.20
N VAL A 410 -18.44 1.78 9.86
CA VAL A 410 -17.61 2.59 10.79
C VAL A 410 -18.08 4.03 10.92
N ARG A 411 -19.12 4.25 11.73
CA ARG A 411 -19.74 5.59 11.87
C ARG A 411 -19.37 6.34 13.14
N LYS A 412 -19.05 5.64 14.24
CA LYS A 412 -18.95 6.27 15.57
C LYS A 412 -17.73 7.19 15.74
N HIS A 413 -16.69 7.00 14.93
CA HIS A 413 -15.38 7.65 15.07
C HIS A 413 -14.78 8.12 13.74
N LEU A 414 -15.61 8.22 12.70
CA LEU A 414 -15.14 8.50 11.34
C LEU A 414 -14.43 9.86 11.26
N GLY A 415 -15.07 10.95 11.70
CA GLY A 415 -14.48 12.28 11.64
C GLY A 415 -13.12 12.38 12.34
N THR A 416 -12.96 11.77 13.51
CA THR A 416 -11.65 11.72 14.20
C THR A 416 -10.63 10.88 13.45
N ALA A 417 -11.05 9.75 12.88
CA ALA A 417 -10.16 8.93 12.06
C ALA A 417 -9.71 9.65 10.79
N LEU A 418 -10.58 10.44 10.17
CA LEU A 418 -10.23 11.28 9.01
C LEU A 418 -9.27 12.41 9.39
N SER A 419 -9.48 13.11 10.51
CA SER A 419 -8.51 14.09 11.02
C SER A 419 -7.14 13.45 11.28
N ALA A 420 -7.10 12.23 11.82
CA ALA A 420 -5.85 11.48 11.98
C ALA A 420 -5.25 11.04 10.64
N ALA A 421 -6.08 10.67 9.66
CA ALA A 421 -5.66 10.31 8.31
C ALA A 421 -4.97 11.48 7.60
N LEU A 422 -5.48 12.70 7.77
CA LEU A 422 -4.88 13.91 7.20
C LEU A 422 -3.44 14.12 7.65
N MET A 423 -3.10 13.79 8.90
CA MET A 423 -1.73 13.93 9.41
C MET A 423 -0.76 12.90 8.81
N LEU A 424 -1.27 11.80 8.24
CA LEU A 424 -0.45 10.78 7.58
C LEU A 424 -0.07 11.18 6.15
N VAL A 425 -0.85 12.07 5.52
CA VAL A 425 -0.62 12.49 4.14
C VAL A 425 0.75 13.16 4.01
N ASP A 426 1.56 12.66 3.07
CA ASP A 426 2.94 13.11 2.82
C ASP A 426 3.89 13.05 4.03
N SER A 427 3.56 12.32 5.10
CA SER A 427 4.32 12.36 6.35
C SER A 427 4.87 11.01 6.79
N ARG A 428 6.00 11.05 7.51
CA ARG A 428 6.55 9.88 8.21
C ARG A 428 5.92 9.68 9.60
N ALA A 429 4.89 10.45 9.95
CA ALA A 429 4.27 10.39 11.26
C ALA A 429 3.66 9.02 11.52
N GLU A 430 3.71 8.61 12.79
CA GLU A 430 3.05 7.39 13.26
C GLU A 430 1.65 7.72 13.78
N LEU A 431 0.70 6.81 13.53
CA LEU A 431 -0.71 7.04 13.83
C LEU A 431 -0.98 7.23 15.33
N ALA A 432 -0.32 6.44 16.21
CA ALA A 432 -0.54 6.56 17.65
C ALA A 432 -0.04 7.89 18.25
N PRO A 433 1.20 8.35 17.97
CA PRO A 433 1.65 9.69 18.38
C PRO A 433 0.77 10.83 17.86
N VAL A 434 0.31 10.77 16.60
CA VAL A 434 -0.61 11.76 16.03
C VAL A 434 -1.90 11.83 16.86
N ILE A 435 -2.53 10.68 17.10
CA ILE A 435 -3.81 10.63 17.82
C ILE A 435 -3.66 11.14 19.26
N SER A 436 -2.64 10.65 19.98
CA SER A 436 -2.45 10.96 21.40
C SER A 436 -1.96 12.38 21.65
N ARG A 437 -0.98 12.88 20.89
CA ARG A 437 -0.31 14.16 21.16
C ARG A 437 -0.90 15.34 20.42
N GLN A 438 -1.40 15.14 19.19
CA GLN A 438 -1.81 16.27 18.32
C GLN A 438 -3.33 16.45 18.28
N LEU A 439 -4.09 15.35 18.35
CA LEU A 439 -5.56 15.35 18.22
C LEU A 439 -6.30 15.07 19.54
N GLY A 440 -5.60 15.08 20.69
CA GLY A 440 -6.23 15.02 22.01
C GLY A 440 -6.72 13.63 22.47
N GLY A 441 -6.22 12.54 21.87
CA GLY A 441 -6.49 11.18 22.34
C GLY A 441 -7.98 10.80 22.33
N LEU A 442 -8.67 11.14 21.24
CA LEU A 442 -10.13 10.96 21.13
C LEU A 442 -10.56 9.56 20.68
N ILE A 443 -9.65 8.81 20.08
CA ILE A 443 -9.86 7.44 19.59
C ILE A 443 -8.62 6.61 19.87
N ASP A 444 -8.75 5.30 19.94
CA ASP A 444 -7.59 4.41 20.04
C ASP A 444 -7.07 4.05 18.64
N GLN A 445 -5.77 3.75 18.53
CA GLN A 445 -5.14 3.35 17.27
C GLN A 445 -5.85 2.16 16.57
N PRO A 446 -6.33 1.10 17.27
CA PRO A 446 -7.05 0.01 16.61
C PRO A 446 -8.35 0.48 15.94
N ILE A 447 -9.08 1.40 16.58
CA ILE A 447 -10.34 1.96 16.07
C ILE A 447 -10.06 2.85 14.85
N ALA A 448 -9.03 3.69 14.92
CA ALA A 448 -8.59 4.52 13.79
C ALA A 448 -8.19 3.64 12.58
N THR A 449 -7.44 2.57 12.85
CA THR A 449 -7.02 1.62 11.81
C THR A 449 -8.22 0.90 11.18
N GLN A 450 -9.21 0.50 11.99
CA GLN A 450 -10.44 -0.11 11.50
C GLN A 450 -11.25 0.85 10.62
N ALA A 451 -11.34 2.13 10.99
CA ALA A 451 -11.99 3.15 10.17
C ALA A 451 -11.29 3.33 8.81
N LEU A 452 -9.95 3.41 8.80
CA LEU A 452 -9.17 3.47 7.57
C LEU A 452 -9.31 2.21 6.70
N GLN A 453 -9.46 1.04 7.31
CA GLN A 453 -9.73 -0.20 6.58
C GLN A 453 -11.12 -0.21 5.96
N ALA A 454 -12.13 0.31 6.66
CA ALA A 454 -13.48 0.43 6.12
C ALA A 454 -13.55 1.45 4.97
N LEU A 455 -12.84 2.58 5.09
CA LEU A 455 -12.69 3.54 3.99
C LEU A 455 -12.01 2.89 2.77
N ARG A 456 -10.96 2.10 3.00
CA ARG A 456 -10.28 1.35 1.92
C ARG A 456 -11.17 0.32 1.23
N ALA A 457 -12.13 -0.25 1.96
CA ALA A 457 -13.07 -1.22 1.39
C ALA A 457 -14.15 -0.58 0.52
N ALA A 458 -14.29 0.75 0.55
CA ALA A 458 -15.24 1.46 -0.32
C ALA A 458 -14.73 1.50 -1.78
N PRO A 459 -15.61 1.34 -2.78
CA PRO A 459 -15.24 1.49 -4.20
C PRO A 459 -14.60 2.86 -4.51
N GLN A 460 -15.07 3.91 -3.85
CA GLN A 460 -14.61 5.30 -3.99
C GLN A 460 -13.29 5.59 -3.26
N TRP A 461 -12.57 4.60 -2.75
CA TRP A 461 -11.38 4.82 -1.93
C TRP A 461 -10.34 5.71 -2.62
N ARG A 462 -10.12 5.54 -3.93
CA ARG A 462 -9.18 6.40 -4.70
C ARG A 462 -9.55 7.88 -4.57
N ASP A 463 -10.82 8.21 -4.72
CA ASP A 463 -11.30 9.61 -4.69
C ASP A 463 -11.32 10.17 -3.26
N ILE A 464 -11.60 9.34 -2.26
CA ILE A 464 -11.42 9.69 -0.84
C ILE A 464 -9.94 10.04 -0.57
N GLN A 465 -9.00 9.29 -1.14
CA GLN A 465 -7.57 9.62 -1.00
C GLN A 465 -7.24 10.95 -1.66
N VAL A 466 -7.72 11.19 -2.87
CA VAL A 466 -7.52 12.47 -3.58
C VAL A 466 -8.08 13.63 -2.76
N ALA A 467 -9.28 13.50 -2.19
CA ALA A 467 -9.88 14.51 -1.31
C ALA A 467 -8.98 14.81 -0.10
N LEU A 468 -8.49 13.78 0.59
CA LEU A 468 -7.59 13.94 1.74
C LEU A 468 -6.23 14.54 1.34
N ILE A 469 -5.72 14.22 0.15
CA ILE A 469 -4.47 14.78 -0.38
C ILE A 469 -4.64 16.26 -0.68
N ARG A 470 -5.67 16.64 -1.45
CA ARG A 470 -5.99 18.04 -1.76
C ARG A 470 -6.20 18.88 -0.50
N LEU A 471 -6.91 18.33 0.48
CA LEU A 471 -7.13 18.99 1.77
C LEU A 471 -5.83 19.18 2.56
N ALA A 472 -4.96 18.17 2.63
CA ALA A 472 -3.67 18.30 3.30
C ALA A 472 -2.78 19.35 2.61
N GLU A 473 -2.72 19.35 1.28
CA GLU A 473 -1.96 20.32 0.48
C GLU A 473 -2.51 21.75 0.68
N TYR A 474 -3.83 21.92 0.73
CA TYR A 474 -4.47 23.21 1.02
C TYR A 474 -4.07 23.73 2.42
N LEU A 475 -4.19 22.90 3.46
CA LEU A 475 -3.88 23.29 4.85
C LEU A 475 -2.39 23.59 5.07
N ASP A 476 -1.51 22.93 4.32
CA ASP A 476 -0.07 23.17 4.40
C ASP A 476 0.33 24.50 3.75
N GLY A 477 -0.36 24.89 2.66
CA GLY A 477 -0.08 26.08 1.86
C GLY A 477 -0.88 27.34 2.21
N HIS A 478 -1.96 27.23 3.00
CA HIS A 478 -2.84 28.35 3.35
C HIS A 478 -3.01 28.47 4.85
N ASP A 479 -3.10 29.71 5.34
CA ASP A 479 -3.52 29.97 6.71
C ASP A 479 -5.03 29.84 6.87
N VAL A 480 -5.45 29.44 8.07
CA VAL A 480 -6.86 29.22 8.40
C VAL A 480 -7.21 30.11 9.59
N PRO A 481 -8.45 30.62 9.67
CA PRO A 481 -8.80 31.64 10.64
C PRO A 481 -9.04 31.11 12.06
N ILE A 482 -9.00 29.78 12.28
CA ILE A 482 -9.19 29.17 13.61
C ILE A 482 -7.95 28.35 13.99
N ASP A 483 -7.34 28.64 15.14
CA ASP A 483 -6.38 27.75 15.77
C ASP A 483 -7.12 26.66 16.57
N TYR A 484 -7.35 25.51 15.94
CA TYR A 484 -8.00 24.39 16.60
C TYR A 484 -7.15 23.75 17.70
N ALA A 485 -5.82 23.88 17.69
CA ALA A 485 -5.00 23.43 18.80
C ALA A 485 -5.27 24.28 20.05
N ARG A 486 -5.43 25.60 19.88
CA ARG A 486 -5.88 26.51 20.95
C ARG A 486 -7.30 26.16 21.39
N ARG A 487 -8.27 26.03 20.48
CA ARG A 487 -9.68 25.67 20.80
C ARG A 487 -9.78 24.37 21.62
N ARG A 488 -8.96 23.36 21.33
CA ARG A 488 -8.94 22.08 22.08
C ARG A 488 -8.52 22.20 23.55
N ARG A 489 -7.79 23.25 23.92
CA ARG A 489 -7.24 23.46 25.27
C ARG A 489 -8.05 24.42 26.13
N LEU A 490 -9.10 25.05 25.58
CA LEU A 490 -9.97 25.95 26.33
C LEU A 490 -10.81 25.20 27.36
N ASP A 491 -11.10 25.86 28.49
CA ASP A 491 -12.12 25.40 29.44
C ASP A 491 -13.51 25.82 28.94
N TYR A 492 -14.43 24.87 28.84
CA TYR A 492 -15.80 25.03 28.33
C TYR A 492 -16.88 24.93 29.42
N THR A 493 -16.49 24.95 30.70
CA THR A 493 -17.43 24.72 31.82
C THR A 493 -18.57 25.76 31.84
N ASP A 494 -18.25 27.03 31.61
CA ASP A 494 -19.13 28.21 31.53
C ASP A 494 -19.61 28.54 30.09
N LEU A 495 -19.54 27.60 29.14
CA LEU A 495 -19.89 27.86 27.73
C LEU A 495 -21.34 28.34 27.54
N LEU A 496 -22.26 27.71 28.26
CA LEU A 496 -23.69 28.04 28.25
C LEU A 496 -24.24 27.72 29.63
N SER A 497 -24.70 28.74 30.34
CA SER A 497 -25.47 28.62 31.57
C SER A 497 -26.95 28.35 31.27
N GLN A 498 -27.68 27.87 32.27
CA GLN A 498 -29.10 27.59 32.12
C GLN A 498 -29.92 28.88 31.92
N ASP A 499 -29.51 29.98 32.55
CA ASP A 499 -30.17 31.28 32.38
C ASP A 499 -29.92 31.87 30.99
N GLU A 500 -28.71 31.74 30.44
CA GLU A 500 -28.42 32.14 29.05
C GLU A 500 -29.24 31.33 28.06
N TRP A 501 -29.42 30.02 28.30
CA TRP A 501 -30.29 29.19 27.47
C TRP A 501 -31.76 29.65 27.49
N VAL A 502 -32.30 29.96 28.68
CA VAL A 502 -33.67 30.46 28.81
C VAL A 502 -33.83 31.79 28.07
N ARG A 503 -32.89 32.74 28.26
CA ARG A 503 -32.90 34.03 27.56
C ARG A 503 -32.78 33.88 26.04
N ALA A 504 -31.93 32.98 25.56
CA ALA A 504 -31.79 32.69 24.13
C ALA A 504 -33.10 32.13 23.54
N CYS A 505 -33.77 31.23 24.26
CA CYS A 505 -35.07 30.71 23.86
C CYS A 505 -36.16 31.79 23.84
N GLU A 506 -36.20 32.66 24.84
CA GLU A 506 -37.16 33.78 24.92
C GLU A 506 -36.99 34.75 23.74
N ARG A 507 -35.75 35.15 23.42
CA ARG A 507 -35.46 36.01 22.27
C ARG A 507 -35.79 35.36 20.93
N ALA A 508 -35.54 34.05 20.81
CA ALA A 508 -35.90 33.27 19.64
C ALA A 508 -37.40 32.87 19.57
N VAL A 509 -38.23 33.31 20.53
CA VAL A 509 -39.67 32.96 20.63
C VAL A 509 -39.90 31.44 20.62
N GLN A 510 -39.04 30.71 21.34
CA GLN A 510 -39.09 29.26 21.49
C GLN A 510 -39.28 28.85 22.95
N SER A 511 -39.92 27.70 23.16
CA SER A 511 -39.99 27.11 24.51
C SER A 511 -38.65 26.49 24.91
N PRO A 512 -38.07 26.85 26.08
CA PRO A 512 -36.86 26.21 26.63
C PRO A 512 -37.02 24.69 26.87
N GLY A 513 -38.26 24.20 26.92
CA GLY A 513 -38.63 22.81 27.24
C GLY A 513 -38.47 22.46 28.72
N ASN A 514 -38.85 21.24 29.09
CA ASN A 514 -38.81 20.76 30.48
C ASN A 514 -37.38 20.34 30.93
N GLY A 515 -36.35 21.10 30.57
CA GLY A 515 -34.94 20.85 30.92
C GLY A 515 -34.18 19.89 29.99
N GLY A 516 -34.85 19.00 29.26
CA GLY A 516 -34.17 18.03 28.38
C GLY A 516 -33.46 18.62 27.15
N ARG A 517 -33.81 19.86 26.73
CA ARG A 517 -33.21 20.53 25.57
C ARG A 517 -31.89 21.24 25.90
N TYR A 518 -31.78 21.80 27.10
CA TYR A 518 -30.60 22.57 27.52
C TYR A 518 -29.27 21.79 27.36
N PRO A 519 -29.13 20.55 27.85
CA PRO A 519 -27.87 19.84 27.71
C PRO A 519 -27.54 19.44 26.26
N VAL A 520 -28.55 19.32 25.40
CA VAL A 520 -28.37 19.07 23.97
C VAL A 520 -27.92 20.33 23.24
N ALA A 521 -28.51 21.48 23.57
CA ALA A 521 -28.08 22.78 23.05
C ALA A 521 -26.64 23.11 23.46
N LYS A 522 -26.30 22.90 24.75
CA LYS A 522 -24.91 23.04 25.25
C LYS A 522 -23.95 22.12 24.50
N CYS A 523 -24.35 20.88 24.22
CA CYS A 523 -23.55 19.92 23.46
C CYS A 523 -23.35 20.35 22.01
N LEU A 524 -24.38 20.85 21.33
CA LEU A 524 -24.26 21.38 19.97
C LEU A 524 -23.31 22.57 19.93
N LEU A 525 -23.50 23.54 20.83
CA LEU A 525 -22.64 24.73 20.90
C LEU A 525 -21.18 24.35 21.21
N PHE A 526 -20.97 23.40 22.12
CA PHE A 526 -19.64 22.86 22.41
C PHE A 526 -18.98 22.26 21.17
N GLU A 527 -19.68 21.41 20.42
CA GLU A 527 -19.14 20.79 19.19
C GLU A 527 -18.79 21.85 18.14
N ARG A 528 -19.63 22.88 17.97
CA ARG A 528 -19.40 24.00 17.03
C ARG A 528 -18.19 24.85 17.40
N VAL A 529 -18.07 25.26 18.67
CA VAL A 529 -16.99 26.17 19.11
C VAL A 529 -15.65 25.44 19.20
N SER A 530 -15.64 24.20 19.68
CA SER A 530 -14.39 23.51 20.04
C SER A 530 -13.79 22.66 18.93
N GLY A 531 -14.60 22.14 18.01
CA GLY A 531 -14.20 21.08 17.07
C GLY A 531 -13.89 19.74 17.77
N LEU A 532 -14.28 19.57 19.04
CA LEU A 532 -14.20 18.34 19.82
C LEU A 532 -15.54 17.57 19.74
N PRO A 533 -15.53 16.24 19.91
CA PRO A 533 -16.76 15.48 20.00
C PRO A 533 -17.46 15.81 21.31
N GLY A 534 -18.79 15.85 21.31
CA GLY A 534 -19.61 16.17 22.48
C GLY A 534 -19.40 15.24 23.67
N SER A 535 -18.78 14.07 23.48
CA SER A 535 -18.33 13.21 24.59
C SER A 535 -17.25 13.83 25.48
N ARG A 536 -16.59 14.91 25.04
CA ARG A 536 -15.60 15.68 25.82
C ARG A 536 -16.20 16.92 26.48
N MET A 537 -17.50 17.18 26.31
CA MET A 537 -18.16 18.33 26.93
C MET A 537 -18.07 18.23 28.47
N PRO A 538 -17.70 19.31 29.18
CA PRO A 538 -17.76 19.34 30.64
C PRO A 538 -19.17 19.06 31.14
N GLN A 539 -19.28 18.32 32.26
CA GLN A 539 -20.56 17.97 32.89
C GLN A 539 -21.53 17.25 31.93
N LEU A 540 -21.01 16.32 31.12
CA LEU A 540 -21.79 15.55 30.15
C LEU A 540 -22.94 14.78 30.84
N PRO A 541 -24.20 14.93 30.38
CA PRO A 541 -25.31 14.14 30.88
C PRO A 541 -25.12 12.64 30.64
N PRO A 542 -25.73 11.77 31.46
CA PRO A 542 -25.72 10.33 31.23
C PRO A 542 -26.18 9.99 29.81
N GLN A 543 -25.39 9.18 29.08
CA GLN A 543 -25.62 8.78 27.69
C GLN A 543 -26.77 7.77 27.53
N THR A 544 -27.95 8.17 28.00
CA THR A 544 -29.21 7.43 27.94
C THR A 544 -29.74 7.39 26.51
N VAL A 545 -30.65 6.44 26.25
CA VAL A 545 -31.34 6.35 24.95
C VAL A 545 -32.16 7.63 24.68
N SER A 546 -32.74 8.23 25.71
CA SER A 546 -33.48 9.49 25.61
C SER A 546 -32.58 10.67 25.23
N PHE A 547 -31.41 10.83 25.85
CA PHE A 547 -30.46 11.90 25.49
C PHE A 547 -29.98 11.76 24.04
N ARG A 548 -29.60 10.55 23.60
CA ARG A 548 -29.21 10.31 22.19
C ARG A 548 -30.33 10.62 21.21
N SER A 549 -31.56 10.26 21.57
CA SER A 549 -32.74 10.53 20.73
C SER A 549 -33.05 12.03 20.68
N ALA A 550 -32.94 12.74 21.80
CA ALA A 550 -33.10 14.18 21.86
C ALA A 550 -32.04 14.90 21.02
N ARG A 551 -30.77 14.49 21.12
CA ARG A 551 -29.66 15.01 20.29
C ARG A 551 -29.90 14.81 18.79
N ASN A 552 -30.36 13.64 18.37
CA ASN A 552 -30.66 13.38 16.97
C ASN A 552 -31.88 14.16 16.45
N ARG A 553 -32.84 14.47 17.33
CA ARG A 553 -34.06 15.22 17.00
C ARG A 553 -33.85 16.73 17.04
N PHE A 554 -32.87 17.22 17.78
CA PHE A 554 -32.66 18.65 18.01
C PHE A 554 -32.45 19.48 16.74
N PRO A 555 -31.70 19.03 15.70
CA PRO A 555 -31.62 19.77 14.43
C PRO A 555 -32.98 20.00 13.76
N TYR A 556 -33.95 19.09 13.95
CA TYR A 556 -35.31 19.24 13.42
C TYR A 556 -36.19 20.19 14.24
N LEU A 557 -35.69 20.66 15.39
CA LEU A 557 -36.37 21.60 16.29
C LEU A 557 -35.68 22.97 16.33
N LEU A 558 -34.50 23.08 15.71
CA LEU A 558 -33.75 24.31 15.62
C LEU A 558 -34.47 25.29 14.67
N THR A 559 -34.44 26.59 14.97
CA THR A 559 -34.84 27.64 14.03
C THR A 559 -33.67 28.59 13.77
N PRO A 560 -33.69 29.37 12.67
CA PRO A 560 -32.62 30.33 12.38
C PRO A 560 -32.36 31.30 13.53
N GLU A 561 -33.41 31.76 14.20
CA GLU A 561 -33.31 32.72 15.32
C GLU A 561 -32.62 32.08 16.53
N LEU A 562 -32.98 30.83 16.86
CA LEU A 562 -32.36 30.12 17.98
C LEU A 562 -30.89 29.79 17.70
N LEU A 563 -30.56 29.43 16.45
CA LEU A 563 -29.17 29.20 16.06
C LEU A 563 -28.35 30.49 16.15
N ALA A 564 -28.89 31.62 15.69
CA ALA A 564 -28.23 32.92 15.77
C ALA A 564 -27.92 33.32 17.23
N GLU A 565 -28.86 33.08 18.16
CA GLU A 565 -28.67 33.32 19.59
C GLU A 565 -27.60 32.40 20.22
N LEU A 566 -27.59 31.12 19.83
CA LEU A 566 -26.54 30.19 20.26
C LEU A 566 -25.17 30.60 19.72
N ASP A 567 -25.09 30.98 18.44
CA ASP A 567 -23.86 31.43 17.79
C ASP A 567 -23.35 32.74 18.41
N GLN A 568 -24.24 33.68 18.76
CA GLN A 568 -23.88 34.89 19.50
C GLN A 568 -23.34 34.56 20.90
N THR A 569 -23.94 33.60 21.60
CA THR A 569 -23.46 33.13 22.91
C THR A 569 -22.06 32.51 22.78
N GLY A 570 -21.83 31.72 21.73
CA GLY A 570 -20.51 31.16 21.42
C GLY A 570 -19.45 32.22 21.10
N ARG A 571 -19.80 33.26 20.33
CA ARG A 571 -18.89 34.40 20.06
C ARG A 571 -18.56 35.17 21.33
N ALA A 572 -19.56 35.44 22.17
CA ALA A 572 -19.35 36.10 23.46
C ALA A 572 -18.45 35.26 24.39
N PHE A 573 -18.58 33.93 24.36
CA PHE A 573 -17.70 33.03 25.12
C PHE A 573 -16.24 33.10 24.66
N LEU A 574 -16.00 33.18 23.35
CA LEU A 574 -14.65 33.32 22.77
C LEU A 574 -14.05 34.70 23.08
N ALA A 575 -14.85 35.76 22.96
CA ALA A 575 -14.44 37.13 23.28
C ALA A 575 -14.00 37.29 24.74
N ARG A 576 -14.74 36.67 25.69
CA ARG A 576 -14.34 36.63 27.12
C ARG A 576 -12.98 35.97 27.38
N ARG A 577 -12.46 35.22 26.40
CA ARG A 577 -11.16 34.52 26.46
C ARG A 577 -10.10 35.16 25.56
N GLY A 578 -10.35 36.36 25.05
CA GLY A 578 -9.42 37.10 24.19
C GLY A 578 -9.30 36.52 22.78
N ILE A 579 -10.37 35.92 22.25
CA ILE A 579 -10.43 35.35 20.91
C ILE A 579 -11.53 36.07 20.12
N ASP A 580 -11.25 37.31 19.73
CA ASP A 580 -12.21 38.19 19.03
C ASP A 580 -12.09 38.12 17.50
N GLU A 581 -10.91 37.77 16.99
CA GLU A 581 -10.59 37.77 15.55
C GLU A 581 -10.98 36.46 14.84
N GLU A 582 -11.18 35.37 15.57
CA GLU A 582 -11.55 34.08 14.97
C GLU A 582 -13.06 33.98 14.73
N PRO A 583 -13.50 33.44 13.58
CA PRO A 583 -14.90 33.10 13.40
C PRO A 583 -15.31 31.97 14.36
N LEU A 584 -16.62 31.87 14.60
CA LEU A 584 -17.18 30.83 15.48
C LEU A 584 -16.90 29.42 14.93
N VAL A 585 -17.20 29.25 13.64
CA VAL A 585 -17.01 28.04 12.85
C VAL A 585 -16.30 28.41 11.54
N TRP A 586 -15.51 27.48 11.02
CA TRP A 586 -14.86 27.60 9.73
C TRP A 586 -14.68 26.20 9.13
N GLU A 587 -14.75 26.09 7.81
CA GLU A 587 -14.43 24.87 7.07
C GLU A 587 -13.68 25.20 5.76
N PRO A 588 -12.88 24.25 5.23
CA PRO A 588 -12.13 24.50 4.01
C PRO A 588 -13.03 24.50 2.77
N PRO A 589 -12.60 25.18 1.69
CA PRO A 589 -13.39 25.37 0.47
C PRO A 589 -13.83 24.03 -0.14
N ALA A 590 -15.10 23.96 -0.54
CA ALA A 590 -15.70 22.71 -1.01
C ALA A 590 -15.29 22.35 -2.44
N GLU A 591 -14.80 23.33 -3.20
CA GLU A 591 -14.29 23.19 -4.57
C GLU A 591 -13.11 22.20 -4.63
N LEU A 592 -12.42 21.99 -3.50
CA LEU A 592 -11.40 20.94 -3.37
C LEU A 592 -11.95 19.53 -3.63
N LEU A 593 -13.26 19.32 -3.47
CA LEU A 593 -13.96 18.06 -3.73
C LEU A 593 -14.46 17.93 -5.18
N ASP A 594 -14.26 18.93 -6.03
CA ASP A 594 -14.79 18.92 -7.40
C ASP A 594 -14.14 17.84 -8.27
N GLY A 595 -14.96 17.22 -9.11
CA GLY A 595 -14.56 16.14 -10.01
C GLY A 595 -14.31 14.78 -9.34
N LEU A 596 -14.68 14.61 -8.06
CA LEU A 596 -14.52 13.35 -7.32
C LEU A 596 -15.84 12.58 -7.18
N ASP A 597 -15.81 11.27 -7.38
CA ASP A 597 -16.92 10.36 -7.04
C ASP A 597 -16.83 9.96 -5.57
N LEU A 598 -17.61 10.63 -4.71
CA LEU A 598 -17.58 10.44 -3.26
C LEU A 598 -18.76 9.59 -2.77
N PRO A 599 -18.62 8.87 -1.64
CA PRO A 599 -19.65 7.96 -1.13
C PRO A 599 -21.04 8.56 -0.90
N ARG A 600 -21.11 9.88 -0.64
CA ARG A 600 -22.36 10.61 -0.40
C ARG A 600 -22.49 11.80 -1.34
N ALA A 601 -23.74 12.05 -1.72
CA ALA A 601 -24.14 13.20 -2.51
C ALA A 601 -23.80 14.51 -1.78
N ASP A 602 -23.67 15.58 -2.55
CA ASP A 602 -23.42 16.90 -2.02
C ASP A 602 -24.60 17.41 -1.18
N PRO A 603 -24.41 17.76 0.10
CA PRO A 603 -25.46 18.37 0.91
C PRO A 603 -26.06 19.64 0.29
N GLU A 604 -25.28 20.42 -0.49
CA GLU A 604 -25.77 21.65 -1.14
C GLU A 604 -26.71 21.39 -2.31
N ARG A 605 -26.73 20.18 -2.87
CA ARG A 605 -27.67 19.80 -3.94
C ARG A 605 -29.06 19.46 -3.41
N LEU A 606 -29.25 19.43 -2.10
CA LEU A 606 -30.56 19.17 -1.50
C LEU A 606 -31.48 20.38 -1.66
N ASP A 607 -32.72 20.11 -2.08
CA ASP A 607 -33.77 21.12 -2.09
C ASP A 607 -34.11 21.52 -0.65
N LEU A 608 -33.52 22.64 -0.22
CA LEU A 608 -33.74 23.25 1.08
C LEU A 608 -35.20 23.62 1.32
N ALA A 609 -35.92 24.06 0.27
CA ALA A 609 -37.32 24.47 0.40
C ALA A 609 -38.23 23.26 0.66
N ASP A 610 -38.04 22.15 -0.08
CA ASP A 610 -38.78 20.89 0.16
C ASP A 610 -38.42 20.29 1.53
N LEU A 611 -37.13 20.29 1.90
CA LEU A 611 -36.69 19.86 3.23
C LEU A 611 -37.38 20.64 4.34
N HIS A 612 -37.36 21.98 4.29
CA HIS A 612 -38.00 22.83 5.29
C HIS A 612 -39.52 22.67 5.31
N HIS A 613 -40.16 22.48 4.15
CA HIS A 613 -41.60 22.20 4.07
C HIS A 613 -41.96 20.93 4.84
N ARG A 614 -41.23 19.83 4.61
CA ARG A 614 -41.48 18.52 5.23
C ARG A 614 -41.19 18.49 6.71
N VAL A 615 -40.13 19.18 7.15
CA VAL A 615 -39.81 19.33 8.57
C VAL A 615 -40.93 20.08 9.29
N ARG A 616 -41.45 21.17 8.71
CA ARG A 616 -42.58 21.92 9.26
C ARG A 616 -43.89 21.14 9.26
N ALA A 617 -44.08 20.25 8.27
CA ALA A 617 -45.20 19.31 8.24
C ALA A 617 -45.09 18.18 9.29
N GLY A 618 -44.01 18.11 10.06
CA GLY A 618 -43.81 17.13 11.13
C GLY A 618 -43.52 15.72 10.61
N GLN A 619 -43.08 15.58 9.36
CA GLN A 619 -42.76 14.28 8.77
C GLN A 619 -41.59 13.59 9.49
N ALA A 620 -41.60 12.26 9.53
CA ALA A 620 -40.54 11.50 10.16
C ALA A 620 -39.20 11.64 9.39
N PRO A 621 -38.05 11.85 10.07
CA PRO A 621 -36.75 12.02 9.45
C PRO A 621 -36.38 10.94 8.41
N GLN A 622 -36.74 9.68 8.66
CA GLN A 622 -36.47 8.58 7.74
C GLN A 622 -37.28 8.70 6.43
N HIS A 623 -38.50 9.26 6.50
CA HIS A 623 -39.33 9.49 5.33
C HIS A 623 -38.78 10.65 4.49
N ILE A 624 -38.40 11.75 5.15
CA ILE A 624 -37.75 12.91 4.50
C ILE A 624 -36.46 12.46 3.78
N ALA A 625 -35.64 11.66 4.45
CA ALA A 625 -34.38 11.15 3.90
C ALA A 625 -34.60 10.33 2.62
N ARG A 626 -35.55 9.38 2.64
CA ARG A 626 -35.88 8.58 1.45
C ARG A 626 -36.42 9.43 0.30
N HIS A 627 -37.28 10.41 0.60
CA HIS A 627 -37.87 11.26 -0.43
C HIS A 627 -36.82 12.14 -1.12
N LEU A 628 -35.92 12.74 -0.35
CA LEU A 628 -34.87 13.61 -0.88
C LEU A 628 -33.64 12.83 -1.39
N GLY A 629 -33.67 11.49 -1.40
CA GLY A 629 -32.54 10.67 -1.80
C GLY A 629 -31.30 10.83 -0.92
N ALA A 630 -31.46 11.28 0.32
CA ALA A 630 -30.39 11.58 1.27
C ALA A 630 -30.38 10.61 2.45
N ASP A 631 -29.32 10.65 3.25
CA ASP A 631 -29.27 9.90 4.51
C ASP A 631 -29.60 10.80 5.72
N PRO A 632 -30.11 10.24 6.83
CA PRO A 632 -30.47 11.03 8.01
C PRO A 632 -29.33 11.83 8.68
N ARG A 633 -28.05 11.52 8.41
CA ARG A 633 -26.90 12.31 8.87
C ARG A 633 -26.74 13.56 8.03
N THR A 634 -26.81 13.43 6.71
CA THR A 634 -26.81 14.58 5.80
C THR A 634 -27.95 15.55 6.13
N LEU A 635 -29.18 15.05 6.37
CA LEU A 635 -30.29 15.91 6.80
C LEU A 635 -30.02 16.64 8.11
N ARG A 636 -29.44 15.95 9.12
CA ARG A 636 -29.09 16.58 10.41
C ARG A 636 -28.02 17.65 10.24
N PHE A 637 -27.03 17.42 9.38
CA PHE A 637 -26.00 18.41 9.04
C PHE A 637 -26.64 19.64 8.39
N VAL A 638 -27.40 19.45 7.31
CA VAL A 638 -28.06 20.56 6.59
C VAL A 638 -28.99 21.35 7.51
N LEU A 639 -29.77 20.68 8.37
CA LEU A 639 -30.66 21.37 9.32
C LEU A 639 -29.92 22.04 10.49
N THR A 640 -28.67 21.67 10.76
CA THR A 640 -27.84 22.36 11.75
C THR A 640 -27.27 23.65 11.19
N GLU A 641 -26.90 23.68 9.90
CA GLU A 641 -26.38 24.88 9.21
C GLU A 641 -27.50 25.79 8.68
N HIS A 642 -28.58 25.20 8.19
CA HIS A 642 -29.74 25.88 7.60
C HIS A 642 -31.05 25.39 8.24
N PRO A 643 -31.37 25.83 9.47
CA PRO A 643 -32.55 25.37 10.19
C PRO A 643 -33.84 25.77 9.50
N ALA A 644 -34.90 24.97 9.67
CA ALA A 644 -36.21 25.30 9.12
C ALA A 644 -36.80 26.53 9.85
N PRO A 645 -37.35 27.52 9.13
CA PRO A 645 -38.01 28.66 9.76
C PRO A 645 -39.15 28.23 10.69
N GLY A 646 -39.32 28.92 11.82
CA GLY A 646 -40.41 28.65 12.76
C GLY A 646 -41.80 28.80 12.10
N PRO A 647 -42.85 28.19 12.67
CA PRO A 647 -44.21 28.42 12.20
C PRO A 647 -44.57 29.91 12.36
N ARG A 648 -44.94 30.58 11.26
CA ARG A 648 -45.38 31.99 11.27
C ARG A 648 -46.54 32.17 12.24
N ALA A 649 -46.41 33.10 13.19
CA ALA A 649 -47.54 33.54 14.01
C ALA A 649 -48.65 34.12 13.11
N PRO A 650 -49.93 33.76 13.30
CA PRO A 650 -51.02 34.36 12.54
C PRO A 650 -51.09 35.86 12.85
N LYS A 651 -51.23 36.69 11.80
CA LYS A 651 -51.36 38.16 11.92
C LYS A 651 -52.48 38.53 12.90
N PRO A 652 -52.28 39.52 13.80
CA PRO A 652 -53.35 39.98 14.67
C PRO A 652 -54.40 40.72 13.83
N ARG A 653 -55.64 40.20 13.80
CA ARG A 653 -56.79 40.99 13.33
C ARG A 653 -57.19 41.93 14.47
N SER A 654 -57.21 43.23 14.14
CA SER A 654 -57.61 44.36 14.97
C SER A 654 -58.91 44.14 15.73
N GLY A 655 -58.90 44.32 17.05
CA GLY A 655 -60.09 44.36 17.91
C GLY A 655 -59.72 44.63 19.36
N ARG A 656 -60.20 45.78 19.87
CA ARG A 656 -59.92 46.46 21.15
C ARG A 656 -59.66 45.58 22.39
N PRO A 657 -58.83 46.08 23.35
CA PRO A 657 -58.55 45.40 24.61
C PRO A 657 -59.72 45.55 25.61
N LYS A 658 -60.08 44.46 26.31
CA LYS A 658 -60.84 44.52 27.57
C LYS A 658 -59.95 44.02 28.71
N PRO A 659 -59.96 44.67 29.88
CA PRO A 659 -59.10 44.30 31.00
C PRO A 659 -59.71 43.11 31.74
N ARG A 660 -58.89 42.11 32.09
CA ARG A 660 -59.27 41.10 33.09
C ARG A 660 -58.11 40.85 34.06
N GLN A 661 -58.41 41.17 35.31
CA GLN A 661 -57.69 40.93 36.55
C GLN A 661 -57.29 39.45 36.77
N PRO A 662 -56.35 39.18 37.69
CA PRO A 662 -55.68 37.90 37.82
C PRO A 662 -56.59 36.86 38.50
N ARG A 663 -56.72 35.68 37.89
CA ARG A 663 -57.24 34.49 38.58
C ARG A 663 -56.13 33.47 38.75
N LYS A 664 -55.81 33.21 40.02
CA LYS A 664 -55.03 32.09 40.51
C LYS A 664 -55.65 30.76 40.04
N GLY A 665 -54.78 29.81 39.73
CA GLY A 665 -55.05 28.37 39.76
C GLY A 665 -56.03 27.86 38.71
N THR A 666 -55.53 27.37 37.58
CA THR A 666 -56.04 26.14 36.97
C THR A 666 -55.09 25.62 35.90
N SER A 667 -55.01 24.29 35.88
CA SER A 667 -54.24 23.40 35.02
C SER A 667 -54.02 23.84 33.57
N SER A 668 -52.77 23.63 33.13
CA SER A 668 -52.36 23.36 31.75
C SER A 668 -53.50 22.81 30.88
N ARG A 669 -53.95 23.62 29.91
CA ARG A 669 -54.73 23.14 28.77
C ARG A 669 -53.87 22.11 28.02
N ARG A 670 -54.17 20.83 28.24
CA ARG A 670 -53.57 19.72 27.47
C ARG A 670 -53.99 19.86 26.02
N LEU A 671 -53.03 19.90 25.09
CA LEU A 671 -53.28 19.51 23.71
C LEU A 671 -53.88 18.09 23.69
N PRO A 672 -54.76 17.74 22.72
CA PRO A 672 -55.31 16.40 22.65
C PRO A 672 -54.18 15.36 22.56
N THR A 673 -54.22 14.36 23.43
CA THR A 673 -53.19 13.31 23.43
C THR A 673 -53.31 12.54 22.11
N ALA A 674 -52.22 12.06 21.51
CA ALA A 674 -52.26 11.33 20.23
C ALA A 674 -53.29 10.17 20.23
N LEU A 675 -53.61 9.60 21.40
CA LEU A 675 -54.66 8.59 21.59
C LEU A 675 -56.10 9.13 21.40
N GLN A 676 -56.39 10.39 21.75
CA GLN A 676 -57.69 11.02 21.50
C GLN A 676 -57.93 11.30 20.01
N ILE A 677 -56.88 11.61 19.26
CA ILE A 677 -56.95 11.73 17.79
C ILE A 677 -57.23 10.35 17.18
N ALA A 678 -56.51 9.31 17.64
CA ALA A 678 -56.76 7.94 17.22
C ALA A 678 -58.19 7.48 17.55
N ARG A 679 -58.74 7.82 18.73
CA ARG A 679 -60.12 7.50 19.15
C ARG A 679 -61.19 8.13 18.25
N LYS A 680 -60.92 9.31 17.68
CA LYS A 680 -61.83 9.99 16.74
C LYS A 680 -61.75 9.41 15.33
N GLN A 681 -60.57 8.94 14.92
CA GLN A 681 -60.35 8.38 13.58
C GLN A 681 -60.71 6.89 13.47
N LEU A 682 -60.65 6.16 14.58
CA LEU A 682 -61.02 4.74 14.70
C LEU A 682 -62.00 4.56 15.87
N PRO A 683 -63.28 4.94 15.71
CA PRO A 683 -64.33 4.53 16.64
C PRO A 683 -64.54 3.01 16.60
N ARG A 684 -65.21 2.47 17.63
CA ARG A 684 -65.27 1.02 17.92
C ARG A 684 -65.81 0.21 16.74
N ASP A 685 -66.90 0.66 16.13
CA ASP A 685 -67.56 0.11 14.95
C ASP A 685 -66.63 0.03 13.73
N VAL A 686 -65.90 1.12 13.44
CA VAL A 686 -64.97 1.17 12.31
C VAL A 686 -63.76 0.27 12.55
N LEU A 687 -63.25 0.24 13.79
CA LEU A 687 -62.14 -0.65 14.13
C LEU A 687 -62.57 -2.12 14.10
N GLU A 688 -63.78 -2.43 14.58
CA GLU A 688 -64.37 -3.78 14.53
C GLU A 688 -64.56 -4.24 13.08
N GLU A 689 -65.06 -3.38 12.18
CA GLU A 689 -65.19 -3.76 10.78
C GLU A 689 -63.83 -3.99 10.10
N LEU A 690 -62.86 -3.08 10.30
CA LEU A 690 -61.55 -3.20 9.68
C LEU A 690 -60.71 -4.35 10.24
N TYR A 691 -60.80 -4.61 11.55
CA TYR A 691 -59.97 -5.58 12.26
C TYR A 691 -60.61 -6.96 12.41
N VAL A 692 -61.91 -7.02 12.76
CA VAL A 692 -62.63 -8.27 13.01
C VAL A 692 -63.27 -8.79 11.72
N ASN A 693 -63.99 -7.95 10.97
CA ASN A 693 -64.76 -8.39 9.80
C ASN A 693 -63.91 -8.48 8.52
N ARG A 694 -63.01 -7.53 8.29
CA ARG A 694 -62.12 -7.47 7.11
C ARG A 694 -60.72 -8.05 7.36
N HIS A 695 -60.45 -8.53 8.58
CA HIS A 695 -59.18 -9.16 8.98
C HIS A 695 -57.91 -8.33 8.72
N GLY A 696 -58.00 -7.00 8.67
CA GLY A 696 -56.86 -6.12 8.44
C GLY A 696 -55.83 -6.18 9.57
N THR A 697 -54.54 -6.20 9.26
CA THR A 697 -53.49 -6.18 10.28
C THR A 697 -53.43 -4.82 10.99
N PHE A 698 -52.91 -4.79 12.23
CA PHE A 698 -52.65 -3.52 12.92
C PHE A 698 -51.73 -2.56 12.13
N LEU A 699 -50.90 -3.10 11.22
CA LEU A 699 -50.01 -2.29 10.39
C LEU A 699 -50.78 -1.67 9.22
N GLU A 700 -51.59 -2.45 8.51
CA GLU A 700 -52.40 -1.96 7.39
C GLU A 700 -53.45 -0.93 7.86
N ILE A 701 -54.11 -1.18 8.99
CA ILE A 701 -55.07 -0.23 9.58
C ILE A 701 -54.36 1.07 10.01
N ALA A 702 -53.14 0.94 10.55
CA ALA A 702 -52.31 2.09 10.93
C ALA A 702 -51.85 2.91 9.71
N GLU A 703 -51.44 2.24 8.62
CA GLU A 703 -51.01 2.90 7.38
C GLU A 703 -52.16 3.56 6.64
N GLN A 704 -53.32 2.90 6.54
CA GLN A 704 -54.53 3.46 5.91
C GLN A 704 -55.07 4.70 6.63
N ARG A 705 -54.87 4.79 7.96
CA ARG A 705 -55.41 5.88 8.79
C ARG A 705 -54.34 6.86 9.29
N GLY A 706 -53.07 6.66 8.95
CA GLY A 706 -51.97 7.54 9.37
C GLY A 706 -51.69 7.53 10.89
N LEU A 707 -51.91 6.38 11.56
CA LEU A 707 -51.75 6.20 13.00
C LEU A 707 -50.53 5.32 13.35
N ASP A 708 -50.07 5.33 14.60
CA ASP A 708 -49.05 4.37 15.07
C ASP A 708 -49.72 3.01 15.39
N ARG A 709 -49.11 1.91 14.93
CA ARG A 709 -49.50 0.52 15.23
C ARG A 709 -49.80 0.29 16.73
N LYS A 710 -49.05 0.95 17.62
CA LYS A 710 -49.25 0.85 19.08
C LYS A 710 -50.56 1.51 19.55
N GLN A 711 -51.05 2.52 18.84
CA GLN A 711 -52.32 3.19 19.14
C GLN A 711 -53.50 2.30 18.73
N VAL A 712 -53.43 1.69 17.53
CA VAL A 712 -54.45 0.74 17.06
C VAL A 712 -54.54 -0.47 18.00
N ALA A 713 -53.41 -1.05 18.41
CA ALA A 713 -53.39 -2.16 19.37
C ALA A 713 -54.00 -1.77 20.73
N ARG A 714 -53.74 -0.55 21.19
CA ARG A 714 -54.29 -0.04 22.46
C ARG A 714 -55.79 0.26 22.37
N LEU A 715 -56.29 0.69 21.22
CA LEU A 715 -57.73 0.86 20.96
C LEU A 715 -58.46 -0.48 20.85
N VAL A 716 -57.84 -1.49 20.25
CA VAL A 716 -58.37 -2.87 20.25
C VAL A 716 -58.52 -3.42 21.66
N ASP A 717 -57.51 -3.19 22.52
CA ASP A 717 -57.57 -3.57 23.93
C ASP A 717 -58.62 -2.75 24.70
N GLU A 718 -58.73 -1.45 24.42
CA GLU A 718 -59.68 -0.53 25.08
C GLU A 718 -61.14 -0.79 24.66
N TYR A 719 -61.38 -1.24 23.42
CA TYR A 719 -62.71 -1.57 22.91
C TYR A 719 -63.10 -3.04 23.10
N GLY A 720 -62.23 -3.84 23.71
CA GLY A 720 -62.49 -5.25 24.01
C GLY A 720 -62.61 -6.14 22.77
N LEU A 721 -61.97 -5.79 21.66
CA LEU A 721 -62.04 -6.56 20.42
C LEU A 721 -61.12 -7.79 20.46
N PRO A 722 -61.56 -8.97 19.98
CA PRO A 722 -60.80 -10.22 20.06
C PRO A 722 -59.50 -10.13 19.26
N ARG A 723 -58.38 -10.54 19.87
CA ARG A 723 -57.07 -10.54 19.20
C ARG A 723 -56.93 -11.75 18.27
N HIS A 724 -57.21 -11.57 16.97
CA HIS A 724 -56.91 -12.60 15.97
C HIS A 724 -55.39 -12.70 15.73
N LEU A 725 -54.82 -13.90 15.93
CA LEU A 725 -53.45 -14.21 15.51
C LEU A 725 -53.45 -14.46 14.01
N ASN A 726 -53.10 -13.45 13.21
CA ASN A 726 -52.92 -13.60 11.76
C ASN A 726 -51.78 -14.60 11.47
N LEU A 727 -52.14 -15.76 10.93
CA LEU A 727 -51.28 -16.68 10.19
C LEU A 727 -51.91 -16.88 8.81
N PRO A 728 -51.13 -16.89 7.71
CA PRO A 728 -51.67 -17.21 6.39
C PRO A 728 -52.21 -18.65 6.38
N ARG A 729 -53.44 -18.86 5.87
CA ARG A 729 -53.88 -20.18 5.45
C ARG A 729 -53.12 -20.56 4.18
N GLN A 730 -52.45 -21.73 4.17
CA GLN A 730 -52.10 -22.37 2.89
C GLN A 730 -53.37 -22.90 2.22
N ALA A 731 -53.36 -22.89 0.89
CA ALA A 731 -54.50 -23.16 0.02
C ALA A 731 -54.93 -24.64 -0.05
N ASP A 732 -54.28 -25.55 0.67
CA ASP A 732 -54.69 -26.95 0.74
C ASP A 732 -55.14 -27.30 2.16
N GLY A 733 -56.42 -27.61 2.32
CA GLY A 733 -57.14 -27.77 3.58
C GLY A 733 -56.74 -28.98 4.43
N THR A 734 -55.46 -29.17 4.73
CA THR A 734 -55.02 -30.18 5.69
C THR A 734 -54.05 -29.59 6.74
N ARG A 735 -54.52 -29.65 7.99
CA ARG A 735 -53.83 -29.42 9.28
C ARG A 735 -53.79 -27.99 9.82
N GLY A 736 -54.41 -27.83 10.99
CA GLY A 736 -54.42 -26.59 11.76
C GLY A 736 -53.12 -26.35 12.54
N PRO A 737 -52.90 -25.12 13.08
CA PRO A 737 -51.64 -24.72 13.72
C PRO A 737 -51.21 -25.56 14.93
N LYS A 738 -52.14 -26.30 15.56
CA LYS A 738 -51.86 -27.21 16.68
C LYS A 738 -51.13 -28.49 16.25
N GLU A 739 -51.24 -28.90 14.99
CA GLU A 739 -50.65 -30.15 14.50
C GLU A 739 -49.25 -29.97 13.88
N LEU A 740 -48.92 -28.76 13.39
CA LEU A 740 -47.63 -28.45 12.75
C LEU A 740 -46.46 -28.27 13.73
N LEU A 741 -46.75 -28.01 15.00
CA LEU A 741 -45.74 -27.75 16.04
C LEU A 741 -46.02 -28.60 17.29
N ASP A 742 -46.38 -29.87 17.09
CA ASP A 742 -46.51 -30.82 18.20
C ASP A 742 -45.21 -30.88 19.03
N ARG A 743 -45.37 -31.06 20.35
CA ARG A 743 -44.28 -31.10 21.33
C ARG A 743 -43.24 -32.16 20.95
N ALA A 744 -43.66 -33.34 20.50
CA ALA A 744 -42.73 -34.42 20.16
C ALA A 744 -41.89 -34.06 18.92
N TRP A 745 -42.53 -33.50 17.89
CA TRP A 745 -41.84 -33.08 16.68
C TRP A 745 -40.89 -31.90 16.94
N LEU A 746 -41.34 -30.89 17.68
CA LEU A 746 -40.52 -29.72 17.99
C LEU A 746 -39.34 -30.10 18.91
N HIS A 747 -39.51 -31.08 19.81
CA HIS A 747 -38.43 -31.66 20.59
C HIS A 747 -37.42 -32.40 19.70
N GLY A 748 -37.88 -33.25 18.79
CA GLY A 748 -37.02 -33.94 17.82
C GLY A 748 -36.22 -32.98 16.94
N GLN A 749 -36.86 -31.93 16.42
CA GLN A 749 -36.19 -30.98 15.52
C GLN A 749 -35.25 -30.01 16.24
N TYR A 750 -35.64 -29.50 17.42
CA TYR A 750 -34.86 -28.49 18.16
C TYR A 750 -33.85 -29.10 19.13
N VAL A 751 -34.21 -30.17 19.85
CA VAL A 751 -33.40 -30.76 20.93
C VAL A 751 -32.55 -31.92 20.40
N GLU A 752 -33.11 -32.82 19.59
CA GLU A 752 -32.38 -34.01 19.10
C GLU A 752 -31.57 -33.70 17.82
N GLN A 753 -32.12 -32.90 16.90
CA GLN A 753 -31.47 -32.54 15.63
C GLN A 753 -30.72 -31.19 15.66
N ASN A 754 -30.71 -30.46 16.79
CA ASN A 754 -29.99 -29.19 16.99
C ASN A 754 -30.29 -28.07 15.96
N ARG A 755 -31.47 -28.06 15.35
CA ARG A 755 -31.85 -27.05 14.34
C ARG A 755 -32.25 -25.75 15.02
N SER A 756 -31.90 -24.59 14.44
CA SER A 756 -32.24 -23.30 15.04
C SER A 756 -33.72 -22.95 14.82
N PHE A 757 -34.34 -22.20 15.75
CA PHE A 757 -35.71 -21.69 15.56
C PHE A 757 -35.88 -20.85 14.27
N LYS A 758 -34.79 -20.30 13.73
CA LYS A 758 -34.79 -19.55 12.47
C LYS A 758 -34.91 -20.48 11.26
N ASP A 759 -34.24 -21.63 11.29
CA ASP A 759 -34.27 -22.61 10.20
C ASP A 759 -35.60 -23.37 10.20
N ILE A 760 -36.08 -23.76 11.39
CA ILE A 760 -37.42 -24.35 11.59
C ILE A 760 -38.50 -23.37 11.11
N GLY A 761 -38.37 -22.08 11.45
CA GLY A 761 -39.31 -21.06 10.99
C GLY A 761 -39.30 -20.89 9.46
N LYS A 762 -38.13 -20.91 8.82
CA LYS A 762 -38.01 -20.76 7.37
C LYS A 762 -38.65 -21.92 6.61
N GLU A 763 -38.50 -23.15 7.11
CA GLU A 763 -39.10 -24.35 6.51
C GLU A 763 -40.63 -24.38 6.67
N LEU A 764 -41.13 -23.98 7.84
CA LEU A 764 -42.57 -23.98 8.14
C LEU A 764 -43.28 -22.69 7.70
N GLY A 765 -42.58 -21.75 7.04
CA GLY A 765 -43.15 -20.48 6.61
C GLY A 765 -43.56 -19.54 7.76
N VAL A 766 -43.04 -19.74 8.97
CA VAL A 766 -43.35 -18.94 10.17
C VAL A 766 -42.13 -18.22 10.74
N THR A 767 -42.35 -17.10 11.43
CA THR A 767 -41.21 -16.38 12.03
C THR A 767 -40.58 -17.18 13.18
N ALA A 768 -39.26 -17.03 13.38
CA ALA A 768 -38.54 -17.64 14.50
C ALA A 768 -39.14 -17.27 15.87
N ALA A 769 -39.78 -16.10 15.98
CA ALA A 769 -40.49 -15.65 17.17
C ALA A 769 -41.76 -16.48 17.43
N THR A 770 -42.44 -16.94 16.39
CA THR A 770 -43.61 -17.83 16.47
C THR A 770 -43.20 -19.22 16.98
N VAL A 771 -42.16 -19.82 16.38
CA VAL A 771 -41.61 -21.13 16.83
C VAL A 771 -41.12 -21.05 18.28
N SER A 772 -40.44 -19.97 18.65
CA SER A 772 -39.99 -19.75 20.03
C SER A 772 -41.13 -19.60 21.04
N ARG A 773 -42.31 -19.13 20.62
CA ARG A 773 -43.48 -18.98 21.49
C ARG A 773 -44.13 -20.35 21.74
N TRP A 774 -44.17 -21.20 20.73
CA TRP A 774 -44.65 -22.59 20.82
C TRP A 774 -43.70 -23.49 21.64
N ALA A 775 -42.39 -23.35 21.48
CA ALA A 775 -41.41 -24.03 22.35
C ALA A 775 -41.63 -23.68 23.83
N LYS A 776 -41.96 -22.42 24.14
CA LYS A 776 -42.32 -21.97 25.49
C LYS A 776 -43.65 -22.56 25.95
N HIS A 777 -44.65 -22.62 25.07
CA HIS A 777 -45.96 -23.21 25.38
C HIS A 777 -45.87 -24.71 25.69
N HIS A 778 -45.00 -25.45 25.00
CA HIS A 778 -44.79 -26.88 25.21
C HIS A 778 -43.74 -27.21 26.29
N ASN A 779 -43.30 -26.23 27.10
CA ASN A 779 -42.25 -26.42 28.12
C ASN A 779 -40.98 -27.12 27.59
N ILE A 780 -40.63 -26.90 26.32
CA ILE A 780 -39.38 -27.40 25.76
C ILE A 780 -38.28 -26.43 26.20
N PRO A 781 -37.29 -26.88 26.99
CA PRO A 781 -36.26 -26.01 27.52
C PRO A 781 -35.51 -25.36 26.36
N ARG A 782 -35.58 -24.02 26.29
CA ARG A 782 -34.84 -23.25 25.31
C ARG A 782 -33.36 -23.49 25.58
N GLN A 783 -32.69 -24.20 24.67
CA GLN A 783 -31.25 -24.13 24.59
C GLN A 783 -30.91 -22.68 24.23
N ASN A 784 -30.67 -21.87 25.27
CA ASN A 784 -30.08 -20.56 25.16
C ASN A 784 -28.69 -20.77 24.58
N ASN A 785 -28.61 -20.76 23.26
CA ASN A 785 -27.34 -20.74 22.57
C ASN A 785 -26.72 -19.36 22.86
N ARG A 786 -26.02 -19.25 24.01
CA ARG A 786 -24.97 -18.27 24.42
C ARG A 786 -24.96 -17.80 25.89
N HIS A 787 -25.70 -18.37 26.82
CA HIS A 787 -25.56 -18.03 28.25
C HIS A 787 -25.00 -19.19 29.07
N LEU A 788 -23.68 -19.18 29.31
CA LEU A 788 -23.10 -19.79 30.50
C LEU A 788 -23.44 -18.85 31.66
N SER A 789 -24.34 -19.25 32.56
CA SER A 789 -24.53 -18.55 33.82
C SER A 789 -23.28 -18.77 34.68
N ARG A 790 -22.80 -17.71 35.33
CA ARG A 790 -21.70 -17.80 36.31
C ARG A 790 -22.10 -18.86 37.36
N PRO A 791 -21.29 -19.90 37.58
CA PRO A 791 -21.56 -20.82 38.66
C PRO A 791 -21.32 -20.14 40.02
N ASP A 792 -22.15 -20.47 41.00
CA ASP A 792 -21.90 -20.13 42.41
C ASP A 792 -20.68 -20.92 42.88
N LEU A 793 -19.51 -20.35 42.65
CA LEU A 793 -18.22 -20.85 43.09
C LEU A 793 -17.79 -20.04 44.31
N ASP A 794 -17.52 -20.74 45.40
CA ASP A 794 -16.97 -20.14 46.60
C ASP A 794 -15.59 -19.55 46.30
N VAL A 795 -15.39 -18.27 46.61
CA VAL A 795 -14.21 -17.48 46.17
C VAL A 795 -12.91 -18.08 46.71
N GLU A 796 -12.96 -18.76 47.85
CA GLU A 796 -11.81 -19.44 48.46
C GLU A 796 -11.37 -20.68 47.69
N THR A 797 -12.28 -21.34 46.97
CA THR A 797 -12.00 -22.57 46.20
C THR A 797 -11.46 -22.30 44.79
N ILE A 798 -11.47 -21.04 44.32
CA ILE A 798 -11.01 -20.69 42.97
C ILE A 798 -9.47 -20.53 42.96
N PRO A 799 -8.73 -21.36 42.18
CA PRO A 799 -7.30 -21.21 42.02
C PRO A 799 -6.96 -19.80 41.53
N ALA A 800 -5.93 -19.17 42.11
CA ALA A 800 -5.54 -17.80 41.78
C ALA A 800 -5.37 -17.55 40.28
N LEU A 801 -4.91 -18.57 39.54
CA LEU A 801 -4.71 -18.55 38.09
C LEU A 801 -6.01 -18.38 37.28
N LEU A 802 -7.17 -18.81 37.80
CA LEU A 802 -8.46 -18.74 37.11
C LEU A 802 -9.32 -17.53 37.52
N ARG A 803 -8.98 -16.87 38.64
CA ARG A 803 -9.73 -15.69 39.14
C ARG A 803 -9.91 -14.57 38.09
N PRO A 804 -8.90 -14.21 37.26
CA PRO A 804 -9.04 -13.17 36.24
C PRO A 804 -10.04 -13.50 35.13
N VAL A 805 -10.31 -14.80 34.93
CA VAL A 805 -11.08 -15.33 33.79
C VAL A 805 -12.51 -15.74 34.18
N LEU A 806 -12.82 -15.71 35.48
CA LEU A 806 -14.12 -16.05 36.03
C LEU A 806 -14.91 -14.81 36.47
N SER A 807 -14.43 -13.61 36.18
CA SER A 807 -15.05 -12.35 36.63
C SER A 807 -16.30 -11.96 35.82
N ASN A 808 -16.44 -12.43 34.57
CA ASN A 808 -17.66 -12.24 33.77
C ASN A 808 -17.95 -13.42 32.80
N ASN A 809 -19.20 -13.50 32.32
CA ASN A 809 -19.67 -14.59 31.45
C ASN A 809 -18.92 -14.67 30.10
N TYR A 810 -18.32 -13.57 29.63
CA TYR A 810 -17.56 -13.55 28.38
C TYR A 810 -16.18 -14.18 28.54
N GLN A 811 -15.54 -14.00 29.69
CA GLN A 811 -14.26 -14.60 30.02
C GLN A 811 -14.40 -16.11 30.28
N LEU A 812 -15.45 -16.50 31.01
CA LEU A 812 -15.80 -17.92 31.21
C LEU A 812 -16.00 -18.65 29.87
N ARG A 813 -16.64 -17.98 28.89
CA ARG A 813 -16.84 -18.53 27.55
C ARG A 813 -15.53 -18.75 26.78
N ARG A 814 -14.52 -17.89 27.00
CA ARG A 814 -13.20 -18.07 26.38
C ARG A 814 -12.45 -19.22 27.00
N LEU A 815 -12.50 -19.36 28.34
CA LEU A 815 -11.98 -20.53 29.04
C LEU A 815 -12.61 -21.82 28.53
N HIS A 816 -13.94 -21.84 28.38
CA HIS A 816 -14.65 -22.98 27.80
C HIS A 816 -14.19 -23.29 26.37
N THR A 817 -14.00 -22.25 25.54
CA THR A 817 -13.49 -22.41 24.17
C THR A 817 -12.09 -23.04 24.17
N PHE A 818 -11.20 -22.64 25.09
CA PHE A 818 -9.87 -23.25 25.23
C PHE A 818 -9.94 -24.72 25.65
N LEU A 819 -10.78 -25.06 26.64
CA LEU A 819 -10.97 -26.44 27.09
C LEU A 819 -11.56 -27.35 25.99
N GLN A 820 -12.35 -26.78 25.07
CA GLN A 820 -12.91 -27.51 23.92
C GLN A 820 -11.87 -27.86 22.86
N VAL A 821 -10.84 -27.05 22.68
CA VAL A 821 -9.92 -27.17 21.54
C VAL A 821 -8.53 -27.69 21.93
N ALA A 822 -8.16 -27.62 23.21
CA ALA A 822 -6.81 -27.96 23.70
C ALA A 822 -6.37 -29.40 23.44
N GLY A 823 -7.30 -30.34 23.23
CA GLY A 823 -7.00 -31.75 22.96
C GLY A 823 -6.87 -32.15 21.48
N TYR A 824 -7.05 -31.22 20.54
CA TYR A 824 -7.01 -31.51 19.09
C TYR A 824 -5.65 -31.20 18.47
N ARG A 825 -5.28 -31.86 17.36
CA ARG A 825 -3.95 -31.67 16.73
C ARG A 825 -3.83 -30.35 15.98
N SER A 826 -4.94 -29.70 15.65
CA SER A 826 -4.96 -28.34 15.09
C SER A 826 -6.27 -27.61 15.42
N LEU A 827 -6.27 -26.28 15.35
CA LEU A 827 -7.49 -25.48 15.48
C LEU A 827 -8.48 -25.78 14.36
N SER A 828 -8.02 -26.03 13.14
CA SER A 828 -8.90 -26.36 12.00
C SER A 828 -9.64 -27.68 12.24
N GLU A 829 -8.94 -28.69 12.76
CA GLU A 829 -9.55 -29.97 13.15
C GLU A 829 -10.53 -29.80 14.32
N ALA A 830 -10.16 -29.03 15.35
CA ALA A 830 -11.06 -28.73 16.47
C ALA A 830 -12.34 -28.01 16.02
N CYS A 831 -12.20 -27.06 15.09
CA CYS A 831 -13.31 -26.30 14.53
C CYS A 831 -14.24 -27.18 13.69
N ALA A 832 -13.69 -28.06 12.85
CA ALA A 832 -14.44 -29.01 12.05
C ALA A 832 -15.19 -30.03 12.93
N ALA A 833 -14.51 -30.59 13.94
CA ALA A 833 -15.10 -31.59 14.83
C ALA A 833 -16.18 -31.04 15.78
N ARG A 834 -16.17 -29.73 16.07
CA ARG A 834 -17.09 -29.09 17.03
C ARG A 834 -18.06 -28.10 16.38
N GLY A 835 -18.03 -27.94 15.05
CA GLY A 835 -18.87 -26.97 14.33
C GLY A 835 -18.62 -25.52 14.74
N LEU A 836 -17.39 -25.17 15.15
CA LEU A 836 -17.05 -23.82 15.62
C LEU A 836 -16.40 -22.98 14.51
N PRO A 837 -16.72 -21.68 14.35
CA PRO A 837 -16.05 -20.82 13.38
C PRO A 837 -14.58 -20.58 13.76
N THR A 838 -13.64 -20.89 12.85
CA THR A 838 -12.18 -20.82 13.10
C THR A 838 -11.70 -19.44 13.54
N HIS A 839 -12.28 -18.38 12.99
CA HIS A 839 -11.95 -17.01 13.39
C HIS A 839 -12.38 -16.71 14.83
N SER A 840 -13.57 -17.14 15.25
CA SER A 840 -14.08 -16.91 16.61
C SER A 840 -13.27 -17.67 17.67
N VAL A 841 -12.86 -18.90 17.38
CA VAL A 841 -11.98 -19.70 18.25
C VAL A 841 -10.63 -19.02 18.40
N THR A 842 -10.03 -18.56 17.30
CA THR A 842 -8.73 -17.87 17.32
C THR A 842 -8.79 -16.58 18.14
N MET A 843 -9.84 -15.79 17.98
CA MET A 843 -10.04 -14.55 18.75
C MET A 843 -10.31 -14.80 20.24
N HIS A 844 -11.06 -15.84 20.58
CA HIS A 844 -11.31 -16.21 21.97
C HIS A 844 -10.02 -16.66 22.67
N LEU A 845 -9.19 -17.45 21.99
CA LEU A 845 -7.91 -17.90 22.52
C LEU A 845 -6.94 -16.74 22.72
N LEU A 846 -6.78 -15.85 21.74
CA LEU A 846 -5.86 -14.70 21.86
C LEU A 846 -6.20 -13.80 23.04
N ARG A 847 -7.49 -13.51 23.26
CA ARG A 847 -7.90 -12.69 24.39
C ARG A 847 -7.81 -13.42 25.72
N LEU A 848 -8.00 -14.74 25.74
CA LEU A 848 -7.79 -15.56 26.93
C LEU A 848 -6.30 -15.59 27.32
N GLU A 849 -5.42 -15.71 26.33
CA GLU A 849 -3.97 -15.65 26.51
C GLU A 849 -3.53 -14.29 27.09
N GLU A 850 -4.17 -13.20 26.67
CA GLU A 850 -3.95 -11.84 27.23
C GLU A 850 -4.46 -11.72 28.68
N GLU A 851 -5.63 -12.27 28.99
CA GLU A 851 -6.23 -12.23 30.34
C GLU A 851 -5.50 -13.11 31.37
N ILE A 852 -4.92 -14.24 30.94
CA ILE A 852 -4.13 -15.14 31.80
C ILE A 852 -2.65 -14.72 31.83
N GLY A 853 -2.22 -13.83 30.94
CA GLY A 853 -0.87 -13.28 30.91
C GLY A 853 0.17 -14.15 30.19
N GLY A 854 -0.26 -14.98 29.23
CA GLY A 854 0.66 -15.75 28.39
C GLY A 854 -0.01 -16.71 27.40
N PRO A 855 0.75 -17.23 26.42
CA PRO A 855 0.23 -18.16 25.42
C PRO A 855 -0.19 -19.48 26.08
N LEU A 856 -1.34 -20.02 25.68
CA LEU A 856 -1.93 -21.25 26.22
C LEU A 856 -1.74 -22.44 25.28
N LEU A 857 -1.59 -22.20 23.98
CA LEU A 857 -1.34 -23.22 22.97
C LEU A 857 -0.09 -22.91 22.15
N VAL A 858 0.74 -23.92 21.95
CA VAL A 858 1.83 -23.88 20.96
C VAL A 858 1.21 -24.03 19.58
N ARG A 859 1.45 -23.06 18.70
CA ARG A 859 0.89 -23.05 17.34
C ARG A 859 1.36 -24.28 16.54
N PRO A 860 0.46 -24.94 15.79
CA PRO A 860 0.83 -26.09 14.98
C PRO A 860 1.84 -25.66 13.90
N THR A 861 2.90 -26.45 13.73
CA THR A 861 3.84 -26.31 12.62
C THR A 861 3.66 -27.49 11.68
N LYS A 862 4.20 -27.43 10.46
CA LYS A 862 3.99 -28.42 9.37
C LYS A 862 4.23 -29.89 9.77
N ASN A 863 4.79 -30.17 10.95
CA ASN A 863 5.02 -31.50 11.51
C ASN A 863 4.94 -31.59 13.05
N ARG A 864 4.24 -30.66 13.72
CA ARG A 864 3.98 -30.75 15.17
C ARG A 864 2.52 -30.41 15.44
N PRO A 865 1.77 -31.30 16.11
CA PRO A 865 0.40 -30.99 16.52
C PRO A 865 0.40 -29.81 17.49
N MET A 866 -0.73 -29.12 17.55
CA MET A 866 -1.02 -28.15 18.57
C MET A 866 -0.94 -28.82 19.94
N GLU A 867 -0.18 -28.22 20.87
CA GLU A 867 0.02 -28.73 22.23
C GLU A 867 -0.18 -27.58 23.22
N PRO A 868 -0.79 -27.81 24.40
CA PRO A 868 -0.86 -26.77 25.43
C PRO A 868 0.55 -26.38 25.91
N THR A 869 0.76 -25.10 26.21
CA THR A 869 1.99 -24.61 26.86
C THR A 869 2.04 -25.03 28.32
N ASP A 870 3.13 -24.77 29.05
CA ASP A 870 3.17 -25.03 30.50
C ASP A 870 2.09 -24.24 31.26
N LEU A 871 1.80 -23.01 30.79
CA LEU A 871 0.68 -22.21 31.30
C LEU A 871 -0.67 -22.83 30.91
N GLY A 872 -0.81 -23.30 29.68
CA GLY A 872 -1.99 -24.03 29.22
C GLY A 872 -2.29 -25.30 30.03
N HIS A 873 -1.25 -26.07 30.41
CA HIS A 873 -1.38 -27.22 31.29
C HIS A 873 -1.77 -26.84 32.72
N LYS A 874 -1.22 -25.74 33.27
CA LYS A 874 -1.62 -25.23 34.58
C LYS A 874 -3.08 -24.77 34.59
N VAL A 875 -3.54 -24.12 33.52
CA VAL A 875 -4.95 -23.71 33.36
C VAL A 875 -5.87 -24.92 33.20
N LEU A 876 -5.46 -25.93 32.41
CA LEU A 876 -6.19 -27.20 32.30
C LEU A 876 -6.29 -27.91 33.65
N ALA A 877 -5.17 -28.04 34.37
CA ALA A 877 -5.12 -28.69 35.68
C ALA A 877 -5.94 -27.94 36.74
N ALA A 878 -6.02 -26.61 36.67
CA ALA A 878 -6.84 -25.80 37.56
C ALA A 878 -8.35 -25.86 37.21
N ALA A 879 -8.69 -25.96 35.92
CA ALA A 879 -10.08 -25.92 35.46
C ALA A 879 -10.78 -27.28 35.45
N LEU A 880 -10.04 -28.38 35.28
CA LEU A 880 -10.57 -29.74 35.21
C LEU A 880 -11.25 -30.24 36.51
N PRO A 881 -10.73 -29.96 37.72
CA PRO A 881 -11.41 -30.30 38.97
C PRO A 881 -12.74 -29.56 39.14
N LEU A 882 -12.81 -28.31 38.66
CA LEU A 882 -14.00 -27.46 38.71
C LEU A 882 -14.98 -27.75 37.56
N ALA A 883 -14.73 -28.78 36.74
CA ALA A 883 -15.43 -28.94 35.45
C ALA A 883 -16.95 -29.13 35.56
N ARG A 884 -17.43 -29.85 36.59
CA ARG A 884 -18.87 -29.98 36.86
C ARG A 884 -19.50 -28.66 37.26
N GLN A 885 -18.80 -27.86 38.08
CA GLN A 885 -19.29 -26.57 38.54
C GLN A 885 -19.24 -25.51 37.42
N LEU A 886 -18.25 -25.58 36.51
CA LEU A 886 -18.12 -24.70 35.34
C LEU A 886 -19.08 -25.05 34.18
N GLY A 887 -19.96 -26.05 34.35
CA GLY A 887 -20.93 -26.47 33.34
C GLY A 887 -20.34 -27.22 32.14
N LEU A 888 -19.19 -27.90 32.30
CA LEU A 888 -18.54 -28.64 31.21
C LEU A 888 -19.16 -30.05 31.03
N PRO A 889 -19.41 -30.51 29.79
CA PRO A 889 -19.93 -31.87 29.54
C PRO A 889 -18.98 -32.96 30.06
N ALA A 890 -19.51 -34.01 30.70
CA ALA A 890 -18.72 -35.10 31.30
C ALA A 890 -17.74 -35.77 30.31
N ALA A 891 -18.11 -35.85 29.03
CA ALA A 891 -17.26 -36.38 27.95
C ALA A 891 -15.97 -35.56 27.72
N MET A 892 -15.99 -34.25 27.99
CA MET A 892 -14.80 -33.39 27.85
C MET A 892 -13.80 -33.56 29.00
N ALA A 893 -14.28 -33.87 30.20
CA ALA A 893 -13.42 -34.18 31.35
C ALA A 893 -12.67 -35.52 31.18
N GLN A 894 -13.25 -36.46 30.42
CA GLN A 894 -12.61 -37.74 30.06
C GLN A 894 -11.60 -37.59 28.91
N ALA A 895 -11.91 -36.81 27.87
CA ALA A 895 -10.99 -36.56 26.76
C ALA A 895 -9.69 -35.84 27.19
N ALA A 896 -9.75 -35.00 28.23
CA ALA A 896 -8.57 -34.35 28.80
C ALA A 896 -7.73 -35.26 29.73
N ARG A 897 -8.26 -36.42 30.14
CA ARG A 897 -7.59 -37.38 31.05
C ARG A 897 -6.91 -38.56 30.34
N SER A 898 -7.24 -38.84 29.08
CA SER A 898 -6.66 -39.97 28.34
C SER A 898 -5.57 -39.52 27.35
N PRO A 899 -4.29 -39.85 27.58
CA PRO A 899 -3.25 -39.65 26.58
C PRO A 899 -3.41 -40.71 25.49
N VAL A 900 -3.75 -40.31 24.27
CA VAL A 900 -3.70 -41.22 23.11
C VAL A 900 -2.27 -41.71 22.95
N ARG A 901 -2.04 -42.96 23.34
CA ARG A 901 -0.85 -43.76 22.98
C ARG A 901 -0.86 -43.99 21.47
N THR A 902 0.24 -43.68 20.79
CA THR A 902 1.15 -44.71 20.26
C THR A 902 2.37 -44.09 19.57
N ASN A 903 3.53 -44.52 20.07
CA ASN A 903 4.76 -44.88 19.35
C ASN A 903 5.26 -43.98 18.22
N HIS A 904 6.18 -43.08 18.56
CA HIS A 904 7.60 -43.28 18.19
C HIS A 904 8.49 -42.50 19.17
N ARG A 905 9.25 -43.26 19.96
CA ARG A 905 10.35 -42.73 20.79
C ARG A 905 11.38 -42.05 19.90
N ARG A 906 11.57 -40.74 20.06
CA ARG A 906 12.89 -40.08 20.11
C ARG A 906 12.74 -38.66 20.66
N ARG A 907 12.75 -38.55 21.99
CA ARG A 907 13.30 -37.37 22.68
C ARG A 907 14.82 -37.35 22.42
N PRO A 908 15.44 -36.16 22.40
CA PRO A 908 15.98 -35.68 23.68
C PRO A 908 15.42 -34.32 24.11
N ARG A 909 15.20 -34.25 25.42
CA ARG A 909 14.92 -33.07 26.24
C ARG A 909 15.97 -31.99 25.98
N THR A 910 15.56 -30.71 25.91
CA THR A 910 16.44 -29.65 26.42
C THR A 910 16.24 -29.59 27.92
N THR A 911 17.20 -30.16 28.64
CA THR A 911 17.38 -30.10 30.08
C THR A 911 17.76 -28.67 30.50
N ALA A 912 17.76 -28.42 31.82
CA ALA A 912 18.30 -27.21 32.46
C ALA A 912 19.70 -26.77 31.95
N ALA A 913 20.46 -27.68 31.31
CA ALA A 913 21.70 -27.39 30.60
C ALA A 913 21.56 -26.39 29.43
N ALA A 914 20.39 -26.30 28.77
CA ALA A 914 20.17 -25.36 27.67
C ALA A 914 19.96 -23.91 28.16
N ALA A 915 19.41 -23.73 29.36
CA ALA A 915 19.28 -22.43 30.01
C ALA A 915 20.62 -21.94 30.56
N ALA A 916 21.42 -22.84 31.16
CA ALA A 916 22.79 -22.52 31.61
C ALA A 916 23.72 -22.13 30.44
N ARG A 917 23.59 -22.77 29.27
CA ARG A 917 24.39 -22.45 28.06
C ARG A 917 24.12 -21.07 27.44
N LEU A 918 22.94 -20.49 27.66
CA LEU A 918 22.59 -19.16 27.13
C LEU A 918 23.19 -18.02 27.98
N ALA A 919 23.48 -18.27 29.26
CA ALA A 919 24.05 -17.27 30.17
C ALA A 919 25.51 -16.91 29.82
N GLY A 920 26.29 -17.87 29.30
CA GLY A 920 27.71 -17.70 28.96
C GLY A 920 28.01 -17.10 27.57
N LEU A 921 26.99 -16.78 26.76
CA LEU A 921 27.18 -16.15 25.44
C LEU A 921 27.34 -14.63 25.57
N PRO A 922 28.29 -14.01 24.83
CA PRO A 922 28.45 -12.55 24.76
C PRO A 922 27.13 -11.85 24.41
N ALA A 923 26.88 -10.66 24.98
CA ALA A 923 25.66 -9.89 24.75
C ALA A 923 25.35 -9.69 23.26
N LEU A 924 26.39 -9.54 22.44
CA LEU A 924 26.31 -9.43 20.99
C LEU A 924 25.61 -10.61 20.30
N LEU A 925 25.70 -11.83 20.86
CA LEU A 925 25.18 -13.05 20.23
C LEU A 925 23.80 -13.48 20.77
N ARG A 926 23.40 -12.98 21.95
CA ARG A 926 22.16 -13.38 22.62
C ARG A 926 20.89 -13.18 21.76
N PRO A 927 20.73 -12.06 21.03
CA PRO A 927 19.57 -11.86 20.16
C PRO A 927 19.48 -12.90 19.02
N GLY A 928 20.63 -13.32 18.46
CA GLY A 928 20.71 -14.29 17.37
C GLY A 928 20.79 -15.76 17.78
N ALA A 929 21.14 -16.06 19.04
CA ALA A 929 21.38 -17.42 19.55
C ALA A 929 20.33 -17.90 20.57
N GLY A 930 19.28 -17.12 20.87
CA GLY A 930 18.24 -17.42 21.86
C GLY A 930 17.36 -18.64 21.57
N THR A 931 17.45 -19.23 20.37
CA THR A 931 16.69 -20.44 19.98
C THR A 931 17.61 -21.45 19.29
N LYS A 932 17.27 -22.75 19.31
CA LYS A 932 17.99 -23.79 18.53
C LYS A 932 18.09 -23.43 17.04
N GLY A 933 17.07 -22.75 16.52
CA GLY A 933 17.08 -22.24 15.14
C GLY A 933 18.06 -21.08 14.95
N GLY A 934 18.17 -20.19 15.93
CA GLY A 934 19.15 -19.10 15.94
C GLY A 934 20.59 -19.59 16.04
N GLN A 935 20.86 -20.51 16.97
CA GLN A 935 22.16 -21.17 17.13
C GLN A 935 22.61 -21.86 15.83
N ARG A 936 21.69 -22.55 15.15
CA ARG A 936 21.96 -23.17 13.84
C ARG A 936 22.30 -22.14 12.76
N ARG A 937 21.59 -21.01 12.73
CA ARG A 937 21.90 -19.93 11.78
C ARG A 937 23.29 -19.36 12.04
N LEU A 938 23.65 -19.19 13.31
CA LEU A 938 24.98 -18.73 13.72
C LEU A 938 26.07 -19.74 13.35
N ARG A 939 25.85 -21.05 13.57
CA ARG A 939 26.79 -22.11 13.11
C ARG A 939 26.94 -22.12 11.59
N ARG A 940 25.83 -22.03 10.84
CA ARG A 940 25.86 -21.94 9.37
C ARG A 940 26.58 -20.68 8.88
N PHE A 941 26.44 -19.57 9.59
CA PHE A 941 27.16 -18.34 9.28
C PHE A 941 28.68 -18.50 9.50
N LEU A 942 29.10 -19.10 10.62
CA LEU A 942 30.51 -19.38 10.90
C LEU A 942 31.17 -20.26 9.83
N GLU A 943 30.49 -21.32 9.37
CA GLU A 943 31.01 -22.15 8.27
C GLU A 943 30.95 -21.45 6.93
N ALA A 944 29.87 -20.71 6.64
CA ALA A 944 29.71 -20.04 5.35
C ALA A 944 30.87 -19.08 5.08
N VAL A 945 31.38 -18.37 6.09
CA VAL A 945 32.48 -17.39 5.98
C VAL A 945 33.77 -17.98 5.38
N ARG A 946 33.95 -19.30 5.43
CA ARG A 946 35.11 -20.00 4.86
C ARG A 946 35.03 -20.17 3.34
N TYR A 947 33.89 -19.87 2.74
CA TYR A 947 33.63 -20.04 1.31
C TYR A 947 33.59 -18.69 0.59
N PRO A 948 33.93 -18.65 -0.70
CA PRO A 948 33.86 -17.42 -1.49
C PRO A 948 32.42 -16.96 -1.74
N THR A 949 31.42 -17.85 -1.68
CA THR A 949 30.00 -17.49 -1.83
C THR A 949 29.11 -18.37 -0.97
N LEU A 950 27.92 -17.86 -0.60
CA LEU A 950 26.89 -18.66 0.09
C LEU A 950 26.40 -19.83 -0.75
N THR A 951 26.46 -19.72 -2.08
CA THR A 951 26.10 -20.80 -3.01
C THR A 951 27.15 -21.90 -3.01
N ALA A 952 28.44 -21.55 -2.93
CA ALA A 952 29.52 -22.53 -2.79
C ALA A 952 29.41 -23.28 -1.46
N PHE A 953 29.21 -22.55 -0.35
CA PHE A 953 28.93 -23.17 0.95
C PHE A 953 27.68 -24.06 0.91
N ALA A 954 26.58 -23.60 0.33
CA ALA A 954 25.34 -24.37 0.25
C ALA A 954 25.51 -25.65 -0.56
N ARG A 955 26.27 -25.60 -1.67
CA ARG A 955 26.57 -26.78 -2.49
C ARG A 955 27.41 -27.80 -1.71
N ASP A 956 28.47 -27.34 -1.06
CA ASP A 956 29.39 -28.19 -0.30
C ASP A 956 28.71 -28.80 0.94
N ALA A 957 27.89 -28.00 1.63
CA ALA A 957 27.09 -28.44 2.75
C ALA A 957 25.79 -29.16 2.34
N ASN A 958 25.56 -29.47 1.06
CA ASN A 958 24.34 -30.11 0.56
C ASN A 958 23.03 -29.47 1.13
N LEU A 959 22.99 -28.14 1.14
CA LEU A 959 21.87 -27.32 1.57
C LEU A 959 21.33 -26.52 0.39
N ASP A 960 20.03 -26.20 0.42
CA ASP A 960 19.44 -25.30 -0.56
C ASP A 960 20.03 -23.86 -0.45
N PRO A 961 20.61 -23.29 -1.53
CA PRO A 961 21.23 -21.97 -1.49
C PRO A 961 20.27 -20.83 -1.10
N GLY A 962 18.99 -20.93 -1.48
CA GLY A 962 17.96 -19.96 -1.11
C GLY A 962 17.69 -19.97 0.41
N SER A 963 17.60 -21.16 0.98
CA SER A 963 17.40 -21.40 2.42
C SER A 963 18.56 -20.90 3.27
N VAL A 964 19.80 -21.11 2.82
CA VAL A 964 21.01 -20.58 3.50
C VAL A 964 21.02 -19.05 3.47
N THR A 965 20.70 -18.45 2.33
CA THR A 965 20.65 -16.99 2.18
C THR A 965 19.59 -16.36 3.08
N LEU A 966 18.38 -16.94 3.11
CA LEU A 966 17.28 -16.48 3.97
C LEU A 966 17.63 -16.59 5.45
N GLN A 967 18.32 -17.67 5.84
CA GLN A 967 18.76 -17.89 7.21
C GLN A 967 19.81 -16.86 7.64
N ILE A 968 20.82 -16.57 6.82
CA ILE A 968 21.81 -15.56 7.18
C ILE A 968 21.15 -14.16 7.25
N ARG A 969 20.19 -13.84 6.36
CA ARG A 969 19.41 -12.59 6.48
C ARG A 969 18.57 -12.50 7.75
N LYS A 970 18.03 -13.64 8.20
CA LYS A 970 17.30 -13.69 9.47
C LYS A 970 18.24 -13.47 10.66
N LEU A 971 19.46 -14.03 10.61
CA LEU A 971 20.48 -13.77 11.61
C LEU A 971 20.94 -12.30 11.61
N GLU A 972 21.13 -11.69 10.43
CA GLU A 972 21.43 -10.25 10.29
C GLU A 972 20.34 -9.36 10.92
N ARG A 973 19.07 -9.75 10.77
CA ARG A 973 17.94 -9.07 11.42
C ARG A 973 17.91 -9.29 12.93
N ASP A 974 18.17 -10.52 13.38
CA ASP A 974 18.19 -10.86 14.80
C ASP A 974 19.34 -10.13 15.52
N LEU A 975 20.46 -9.86 14.83
CA LEU A 975 21.64 -9.15 15.35
C LEU A 975 21.69 -7.65 15.01
N ASP A 976 20.60 -7.11 14.46
CA ASP A 976 20.43 -5.71 14.07
C ASP A 976 21.59 -5.14 13.22
N GLY A 977 22.03 -5.90 12.22
CA GLY A 977 23.01 -5.39 11.26
C GLY A 977 23.50 -6.43 10.24
N GLN A 978 24.07 -5.91 9.15
CA GLN A 978 24.57 -6.74 8.06
C GLN A 978 25.87 -7.44 8.46
N LEU A 979 25.97 -8.75 8.21
CA LEU A 979 27.14 -9.57 8.56
C LEU A 979 28.04 -9.83 7.34
N LEU A 980 27.44 -9.91 6.14
CA LEU A 980 28.16 -10.17 4.89
C LEU A 980 27.86 -9.11 3.83
N VAL A 981 28.91 -8.58 3.22
CA VAL A 981 28.85 -7.97 1.89
C VAL A 981 28.86 -9.10 0.87
N ARG A 982 27.67 -9.43 0.36
CA ARG A 982 27.50 -10.53 -0.61
C ARG A 982 28.08 -10.10 -1.96
N GLY A 983 29.13 -10.78 -2.40
CA GLY A 983 29.73 -10.58 -3.72
C GLY A 983 28.87 -11.20 -4.83
N GLY A 984 28.91 -10.61 -6.04
CA GLY A 984 28.34 -11.23 -7.24
C GLY A 984 29.18 -12.42 -7.74
N VAL A 985 28.79 -13.02 -8.87
CA VAL A 985 29.37 -14.25 -9.45
C VAL A 985 30.92 -14.24 -9.60
N LYS A 986 31.57 -13.07 -9.55
CA LYS A 986 33.03 -12.89 -9.70
C LYS A 986 33.77 -12.36 -8.47
N HIS A 987 33.09 -12.10 -7.35
CA HIS A 987 33.73 -11.56 -6.14
C HIS A 987 33.42 -12.42 -4.93
N ALA A 988 34.45 -12.77 -4.16
CA ALA A 988 34.26 -13.43 -2.88
C ALA A 988 33.44 -12.53 -1.95
N MET A 989 32.51 -13.14 -1.21
CA MET A 989 31.80 -12.44 -0.15
C MET A 989 32.77 -11.98 0.94
N GLN A 990 32.53 -10.80 1.48
CA GLN A 990 33.38 -10.19 2.51
C GLN A 990 32.60 -10.00 3.81
N LEU A 991 33.26 -10.19 4.94
CA LEU A 991 32.70 -9.86 6.24
C LEU A 991 32.61 -8.33 6.42
N THR A 992 31.47 -7.86 6.90
CA THR A 992 31.32 -6.48 7.39
C THR A 992 32.05 -6.30 8.73
N GLY A 993 32.19 -5.05 9.21
CA GLY A 993 32.72 -4.78 10.55
C GLY A 993 31.95 -5.50 11.68
N LEU A 994 30.62 -5.59 11.56
CA LEU A 994 29.78 -6.37 12.47
C LEU A 994 30.00 -7.88 12.27
N GLY A 995 30.10 -8.35 11.02
CA GLY A 995 30.39 -9.74 10.69
C GLY A 995 31.68 -10.24 11.33
N LYS A 996 32.76 -9.46 11.28
CA LYS A 996 34.03 -9.79 11.93
C LYS A 996 33.88 -9.90 13.45
N LYS A 997 33.16 -8.97 14.09
CA LYS A 997 32.88 -8.99 15.53
C LYS A 997 32.05 -10.20 15.94
N VAL A 998 31.05 -10.57 15.14
CA VAL A 998 30.19 -11.73 15.38
C VAL A 998 30.95 -13.04 15.18
N VAL A 999 31.80 -13.15 14.16
CA VAL A 999 32.69 -14.31 13.97
C VAL A 999 33.63 -14.44 15.17
N ALA A 1000 34.35 -13.37 15.55
CA ALA A 1000 35.27 -13.40 16.69
C ALA A 1000 34.56 -13.76 18.00
N ALA A 1001 33.36 -13.24 18.24
CA ALA A 1001 32.58 -13.54 19.44
C ALA A 1001 31.98 -14.96 19.45
N ALA A 1002 31.63 -15.52 18.28
CA ALA A 1002 30.92 -16.80 18.18
C ALA A 1002 31.86 -17.99 17.95
N GLN A 1003 33.07 -17.77 17.42
CA GLN A 1003 34.06 -18.81 17.14
C GLN A 1003 34.40 -19.69 18.35
N PRO A 1004 34.62 -19.15 19.58
CA PRO A 1004 34.91 -19.98 20.76
C PRO A 1004 33.75 -20.90 21.18
N TYR A 1005 32.54 -20.59 20.70
CA TYR A 1005 31.33 -21.34 21.00
C TYR A 1005 30.88 -22.21 19.83
N ALA A 1006 31.66 -22.29 18.74
CA ALA A 1006 31.25 -22.97 17.51
C ALA A 1006 30.74 -24.39 17.79
N ASP A 1007 31.43 -25.16 18.63
CA ASP A 1007 31.09 -26.57 18.94
C ASP A 1007 29.88 -26.70 19.88
N GLN A 1008 29.46 -25.60 20.49
CA GLN A 1008 28.26 -25.52 21.33
C GLN A 1008 27.03 -25.06 20.52
N LEU A 1009 27.22 -24.54 19.30
CA LEU A 1009 26.14 -24.15 18.39
C LEU A 1009 25.62 -25.37 17.61
N GLY A 1010 24.29 -25.53 17.55
CA GLY A 1010 23.66 -26.75 17.01
C GLY A 1010 24.02 -27.10 15.55
N ASP A 1011 23.77 -28.37 15.16
CA ASP A 1011 24.16 -28.99 13.88
C ASP A 1011 23.99 -28.16 12.60
N LEU A 1012 24.88 -28.38 11.62
CA LEU A 1012 24.77 -27.74 10.30
C LEU A 1012 23.50 -28.12 9.53
N HIS A 1013 23.07 -29.39 9.50
CA HIS A 1013 21.98 -29.84 8.61
C HIS A 1013 20.58 -29.86 9.24
N GLY A 1014 20.49 -29.88 10.57
CA GLY A 1014 19.21 -29.99 11.28
C GLY A 1014 18.52 -31.35 11.12
N PRO A 1015 17.40 -31.58 11.84
CA PRO A 1015 16.84 -32.91 12.02
C PRO A 1015 16.11 -33.52 10.80
N ARG A 1016 16.27 -32.95 9.59
CA ARG A 1016 15.53 -33.35 8.37
C ARG A 1016 16.33 -33.35 7.06
N HIS A 1017 17.61 -33.69 7.12
CA HIS A 1017 18.34 -34.16 5.94
C HIS A 1017 18.92 -35.53 6.28
N LYS A 1018 18.20 -36.60 5.92
CA LYS A 1018 18.91 -37.83 5.57
C LYS A 1018 19.54 -37.56 4.19
N PRO A 1019 20.84 -37.79 3.98
CA PRO A 1019 21.41 -37.74 2.64
C PRO A 1019 20.67 -38.77 1.76
N LYS A 1020 20.35 -38.39 0.52
CA LYS A 1020 19.95 -39.38 -0.49
C LYS A 1020 21.15 -40.32 -0.66
N THR A 1021 21.00 -41.57 -0.26
CA THR A 1021 21.92 -42.65 -0.60
C THR A 1021 22.00 -42.74 -2.13
N PRO A 1022 23.19 -42.87 -2.73
CA PRO A 1022 23.31 -43.17 -4.15
C PRO A 1022 22.67 -44.53 -4.41
N SER A 1023 21.83 -44.60 -5.44
CA SER A 1023 21.24 -45.85 -5.93
C SER A 1023 22.35 -46.77 -6.44
N SER A 1024 22.60 -47.86 -5.74
CA SER A 1024 23.38 -49.00 -6.23
C SER A 1024 22.70 -49.63 -7.46
N PRO A 1025 23.46 -50.21 -8.40
CA PRO A 1025 22.92 -50.80 -9.63
C PRO A 1025 22.20 -52.12 -9.32
N SER A 1026 21.04 -52.34 -9.95
CA SER A 1026 20.32 -53.61 -9.89
C SER A 1026 21.05 -54.68 -10.71
N PRO A 1027 21.17 -55.93 -10.22
CA PRO A 1027 21.80 -57.01 -10.96
C PRO A 1027 20.83 -57.63 -11.97
N SER A 1028 21.43 -58.09 -13.05
CA SER A 1028 20.95 -58.98 -14.10
C SER A 1028 19.96 -60.05 -13.66
N SER A 1029 18.84 -60.17 -14.39
CA SER A 1029 18.11 -61.42 -14.58
C SER A 1029 18.11 -61.77 -16.06
N THR A 1030 18.78 -62.88 -16.35
CA THR A 1030 18.81 -63.65 -17.58
C THR A 1030 17.41 -64.03 -18.08
N GLY A 1031 17.20 -63.93 -19.39
CA GLY A 1031 16.04 -64.47 -20.10
C GLY A 1031 16.26 -64.38 -21.60
N SER A 1032 16.72 -65.48 -22.20
CA SER A 1032 17.14 -65.59 -23.59
C SER A 1032 15.97 -65.63 -24.57
N SER A 1033 16.07 -64.95 -25.70
CA SER A 1033 15.74 -65.51 -27.04
C SER A 1033 16.15 -64.53 -28.14
N THR A 1034 16.95 -65.08 -29.05
CA THR A 1034 17.65 -64.53 -30.22
C THR A 1034 16.72 -64.53 -31.48
N PRO A 1035 17.19 -64.25 -32.71
CA PRO A 1035 17.50 -62.93 -33.28
C PRO A 1035 16.90 -62.72 -34.70
N ALA A 1036 16.95 -61.51 -35.28
CA ALA A 1036 16.93 -61.33 -36.74
C ALA A 1036 17.45 -59.94 -37.19
N THR A 1037 18.65 -59.95 -37.79
CA THR A 1037 19.07 -59.31 -39.07
C THR A 1037 18.56 -57.89 -39.40
N ARG A 1038 19.43 -56.88 -39.43
CA ARG A 1038 20.37 -56.43 -40.50
C ARG A 1038 19.73 -55.61 -41.64
N SER A 1039 20.43 -54.50 -41.96
CA SER A 1039 20.42 -53.66 -43.18
C SER A 1039 19.13 -52.88 -43.47
N SER A 1040 19.13 -51.56 -43.65
CA SER A 1040 20.12 -50.67 -44.29
C SER A 1040 20.05 -49.26 -43.73
#